data_AF-A0A1G4RI34-F1
#
_entry.id   AF-A0A1G4RI34-F1
#
_cell.length_a   1.000
_cell.length_b   1.000
_cell.length_c   1.000
_cell.angle_alpha   90.00
_cell.angle_beta   90.00
_cell.angle_gamma   90.00
#
_symmetry.space_group_name_H-M   'P 1'
#
loop_
_entity.id
_entity.type
_entity.pdbx_description
1 polymer ?
#
loop_
_entity_poly.entity_id
_entity_poly.type
_entity_poly.pdbx_seq_one_letter_code
_entity_poly.pdbx_strand_id
1 'polypeptide(L)'
;MMLTNKTWNVSEYGCQGHSDTLFDVLLKNRGITDPKDVEDFVTDNPTLWHDPFLYNDMARAVEIITESIARGEKILVYGDYDCDGVTATAIIVRYLKSHGCNVDYIVPHRAEHGYGLTDNIIDSVYERNPNLLITVDCGITNIETVSEIRKKGIKVIVTDHHNVKGDEIPDADCVICAKRSDNTYPFIDLCGAGVALKLVEAMGRKSPYKVTRSIWRQAVEMAGIATIADLVSVVNENRTIIKKALESMNSGEPANPGVRMMNRMLADEGKPVDETYISFNFVPRVNAAGRLYDSSEALKLFLEDDEEKAAAAASELTRENDERKAIESTVFEAAVKQIENPDRPEEWSLTNTVGPLVVYGNNWHQGVLGIVAGKLAQYFRRSAIVFTNDSIETDCIKGSGRAYGDFDLFSVLTDVSDTIVNFGGHKKAAGIVVKKSEVGTFMRCLEARSREIMAEAEEGTQDDVLDIECELMHEEVTFETYKNVCRLKPFGIANPKPVFVTRGLIISDIYAMSDGAHLRVDLVSAENNGAPNGGVLSAMGFGMGDYIGCFAVGDKVDIAYTLNEYKLRGNITLSLHLEDIRPNIEEFAWEKQDTLESLYNSGLQVDQIVKINKGGELRDLVPDTSDYGHVYSTIKELCGGKNTTADCSLLAKMINNKCKVRVTPFVVKRCLEVFSEAGLIKLGRYGTGRVCFTILNVQGKPLLGDTATYKRLNRV
;
A
#
# COMPACT_ATOMS: atom_id res chain seq x y z
N MET A 1 -9.03 -18.51 -0.69
CA MET A 1 -7.65 -19.04 -0.63
C MET A 1 -6.85 -18.40 -1.74
N MET A 2 -5.60 -18.00 -1.46
CA MET A 2 -4.70 -17.37 -2.40
C MET A 2 -3.30 -18.00 -2.33
N LEU A 3 -2.94 -18.77 -3.37
CA LEU A 3 -1.59 -19.32 -3.55
C LEU A 3 -0.94 -18.63 -4.74
N THR A 4 0.11 -17.84 -4.51
CA THR A 4 0.73 -17.06 -5.59
C THR A 4 2.20 -17.37 -5.71
N ASN A 5 2.63 -17.79 -6.89
CA ASN A 5 4.03 -17.86 -7.24
C ASN A 5 4.42 -16.49 -7.82
N LYS A 6 5.07 -15.63 -7.02
CA LYS A 6 5.45 -14.28 -7.48
C LYS A 6 6.65 -14.37 -8.42
N THR A 7 6.76 -13.43 -9.34
CA THR A 7 7.98 -13.32 -10.17
C THR A 7 9.03 -12.56 -9.37
N TRP A 8 10.23 -13.10 -9.22
CA TRP A 8 11.31 -12.42 -8.50
C TRP A 8 12.25 -11.75 -9.50
N ASN A 9 12.29 -10.42 -9.46
CA ASN A 9 13.19 -9.61 -10.26
C ASN A 9 14.45 -9.30 -9.43
N VAL A 10 15.56 -9.98 -9.70
CA VAL A 10 16.78 -9.85 -8.90
C VAL A 10 17.69 -8.80 -9.51
N SER A 11 18.11 -7.83 -8.69
CA SER A 11 19.01 -6.74 -9.10
C SER A 11 20.34 -7.27 -9.67
N GLU A 12 20.91 -6.57 -10.66
CA GLU A 12 22.08 -7.03 -11.42
C GLU A 12 23.37 -7.15 -10.59
N TYR A 13 23.60 -6.27 -9.61
CA TYR A 13 24.78 -6.36 -8.74
C TYR A 13 24.53 -7.39 -7.65
N GLY A 14 24.93 -8.65 -7.92
CA GLY A 14 24.94 -9.71 -6.92
C GLY A 14 26.02 -9.49 -5.85
N CYS A 15 25.80 -10.04 -4.67
CA CYS A 15 26.76 -10.04 -3.57
C CYS A 15 27.92 -11.05 -3.79
N GLN A 16 27.93 -11.79 -4.90
CA GLN A 16 28.93 -12.82 -5.18
C GLN A 16 30.19 -12.27 -5.87
N GLY A 17 31.34 -12.39 -5.19
CA GLY A 17 32.67 -12.29 -5.82
C GLY A 17 33.27 -10.90 -5.99
N HIS A 18 32.79 -9.89 -5.27
CA HIS A 18 33.38 -8.54 -5.26
C HIS A 18 34.04 -8.20 -3.92
N SER A 19 35.01 -7.28 -3.94
CA SER A 19 35.68 -6.74 -2.74
C SER A 19 34.77 -5.86 -1.88
N ASP A 20 33.54 -5.64 -2.32
CA ASP A 20 32.58 -4.70 -1.77
C ASP A 20 31.78 -5.33 -0.64
N THR A 21 31.45 -4.54 0.39
CA THR A 21 30.57 -5.03 1.46
C THR A 21 29.12 -5.09 0.97
N LEU A 22 28.27 -5.91 1.60
CA LEU A 22 26.81 -5.91 1.32
C LEU A 22 26.23 -4.49 1.34
N PHE A 23 26.69 -3.66 2.27
CA PHE A 23 26.23 -2.29 2.39
C PHE A 23 26.51 -1.46 1.13
N ASP A 24 27.71 -1.61 0.55
CA ASP A 24 28.10 -0.92 -0.67
C ASP A 24 27.29 -1.41 -1.88
N VAL A 25 26.99 -2.71 -1.93
CA VAL A 25 26.12 -3.30 -2.97
C VAL A 25 24.71 -2.70 -2.88
N LEU A 26 24.13 -2.62 -1.68
CA LEU A 26 22.80 -2.03 -1.48
C LEU A 26 22.76 -0.54 -1.90
N LEU A 27 23.81 0.24 -1.58
CA LEU A 27 23.90 1.63 -2.02
C LEU A 27 24.01 1.76 -3.54
N LYS A 28 24.82 0.91 -4.18
CA LYS A 28 24.96 0.85 -5.65
C LYS A 28 23.64 0.50 -6.34
N ASN A 29 22.91 -0.50 -5.82
CA ASN A 29 21.59 -0.89 -6.33
C ASN A 29 20.56 0.24 -6.23
N ARG A 30 20.75 1.16 -5.27
CA ARG A 30 19.94 2.38 -5.11
C ARG A 30 20.47 3.59 -5.90
N GLY A 31 21.53 3.42 -6.68
CA GLY A 31 22.16 4.50 -7.45
C GLY A 31 23.01 5.48 -6.61
N ILE A 32 23.23 5.19 -5.33
CA ILE A 32 23.98 6.04 -4.39
C ILE A 32 25.45 5.64 -4.47
N THR A 33 26.20 6.30 -5.36
CA THR A 33 27.59 5.92 -5.67
C THR A 33 28.61 7.04 -5.44
N ASP A 34 28.17 8.31 -5.42
CA ASP A 34 29.07 9.43 -5.10
C ASP A 34 29.41 9.42 -3.59
N PRO A 35 30.69 9.56 -3.20
CA PRO A 35 31.09 9.54 -1.80
C PRO A 35 30.34 10.54 -0.90
N LYS A 36 30.01 11.73 -1.43
CA LYS A 36 29.26 12.74 -0.69
C LYS A 36 27.82 12.31 -0.49
N ASP A 37 27.17 11.79 -1.53
CA ASP A 37 25.80 11.28 -1.44
C ASP A 37 25.71 10.10 -0.47
N VAL A 38 26.73 9.23 -0.43
CA VAL A 38 26.84 8.16 0.57
C VAL A 38 26.96 8.72 1.98
N GLU A 39 27.84 9.70 2.21
CA GLU A 39 28.00 10.34 3.52
C GLU A 39 26.69 10.98 4.01
N ASP A 40 26.06 11.79 3.14
CA ASP A 40 24.80 12.48 3.41
C ASP A 40 23.64 11.49 3.65
N PHE A 41 23.63 10.35 2.96
CA PHE A 41 22.58 9.35 3.10
C PHE A 41 22.68 8.53 4.40
N VAL A 42 23.91 8.18 4.79
CA VAL A 42 24.19 7.22 5.87
C VAL A 42 24.33 7.89 7.24
N THR A 43 24.69 9.18 7.29
CA THR A 43 24.84 9.90 8.56
C THR A 43 23.59 9.86 9.44
N ASP A 44 23.75 9.60 10.73
CA ASP A 44 22.64 9.63 11.71
C ASP A 44 22.15 11.06 11.97
N ASN A 45 23.00 12.06 11.73
CA ASN A 45 22.73 13.47 11.94
C ASN A 45 22.85 14.27 10.65
N PRO A 46 21.96 14.04 9.66
CA PRO A 46 22.01 14.77 8.42
C PRO A 46 21.76 16.26 8.64
N THR A 47 22.45 17.05 7.82
CA THR A 47 22.40 18.51 7.81
C THR A 47 21.91 19.07 6.48
N LEU A 48 21.58 18.18 5.52
CA LEU A 48 21.03 18.57 4.23
C LEU A 48 19.73 19.34 4.44
N TRP A 49 19.77 20.62 4.09
CA TRP A 49 18.70 21.57 4.29
C TRP A 49 18.84 22.68 3.25
N HIS A 50 17.84 22.85 2.41
CA HIS A 50 17.88 23.85 1.35
C HIS A 50 17.46 25.22 1.88
N ASP A 51 17.82 26.30 1.18
CA ASP A 51 17.38 27.64 1.58
C ASP A 51 15.88 27.81 1.25
N PRO A 52 14.98 28.08 2.23
CA PRO A 52 13.56 28.28 1.95
C PRO A 52 13.30 29.46 0.99
N PHE A 53 14.20 30.44 0.87
CA PHE A 53 14.05 31.53 -0.08
C PHE A 53 14.28 31.13 -1.55
N LEU A 54 14.64 29.87 -1.81
CA LEU A 54 14.64 29.30 -3.17
C LEU A 54 13.23 28.97 -3.67
N TYR A 55 12.20 29.03 -2.82
CA TYR A 55 10.82 29.09 -3.28
C TYR A 55 10.52 30.50 -3.81
N ASN A 56 10.00 30.59 -5.05
CA ASN A 56 9.80 31.84 -5.77
C ASN A 56 9.08 32.92 -4.94
N ASP A 57 7.98 32.56 -4.27
CA ASP A 57 7.15 33.52 -3.53
C ASP A 57 7.42 33.55 -2.01
N MET A 58 8.42 32.81 -1.51
CA MET A 58 8.68 32.74 -0.06
C MET A 58 9.05 34.10 0.53
N ALA A 59 9.89 34.87 -0.16
CA ALA A 59 10.25 36.22 0.31
C ALA A 59 9.02 37.12 0.45
N ARG A 60 8.14 37.08 -0.55
CA ARG A 60 6.89 37.87 -0.56
C ARG A 60 5.92 37.40 0.52
N ALA A 61 5.80 36.09 0.74
CA ALA A 61 4.96 35.52 1.79
C ALA A 61 5.42 35.98 3.18
N VAL A 62 6.73 35.94 3.43
CA VAL A 62 7.32 36.44 4.68
C VAL A 62 7.02 37.92 4.89
N GLU A 63 7.13 38.75 3.86
CA GLU A 63 6.73 40.17 3.95
C GLU A 63 5.26 40.35 4.33
N ILE A 64 4.35 39.68 3.61
CA ILE A 64 2.90 39.79 3.87
C ILE A 64 2.56 39.34 5.29
N ILE A 65 3.12 38.21 5.74
CA ILE A 65 2.84 37.69 7.08
C ILE A 65 3.40 38.65 8.13
N THR A 66 4.66 39.09 8.00
CA THR A 66 5.26 40.03 8.97
C THR A 66 4.51 41.36 9.05
N GLU A 67 4.05 41.91 7.93
CA GLU A 67 3.18 43.09 7.91
C GLU A 67 1.86 42.85 8.64
N SER A 68 1.24 41.69 8.42
CA SER A 68 -0.03 41.32 9.05
C SER A 68 0.14 41.18 10.58
N ILE A 69 1.24 40.55 11.02
CA ILE A 69 1.60 40.45 12.44
C ILE A 69 1.82 41.85 13.03
N ALA A 70 2.59 42.71 12.36
CA ALA A 70 2.90 44.06 12.85
C ALA A 70 1.65 44.94 12.99
N ARG A 71 0.63 44.73 12.14
CA ARG A 71 -0.65 45.46 12.18
C ARG A 71 -1.68 44.84 13.13
N GLY A 72 -1.39 43.69 13.75
CA GLY A 72 -2.36 42.96 14.57
C GLY A 72 -3.55 42.45 13.77
N GLU A 73 -3.36 42.21 12.47
CA GLU A 73 -4.39 41.72 11.56
C GLU A 73 -4.83 40.30 11.93
N LYS A 74 -6.10 39.97 11.64
CA LYS A 74 -6.61 38.61 11.85
C LYS A 74 -6.09 37.70 10.74
N ILE A 75 -5.41 36.62 11.14
CA ILE A 75 -4.87 35.60 10.24
C ILE A 75 -5.73 34.34 10.36
N LEU A 76 -6.16 33.77 9.24
CA LEU A 76 -6.84 32.48 9.17
C LEU A 76 -5.93 31.46 8.50
N VAL A 77 -5.71 30.33 9.17
CA VAL A 77 -5.00 29.17 8.60
C VAL A 77 -6.03 28.14 8.13
N TYR A 78 -5.93 27.70 6.89
CA TYR A 78 -6.82 26.70 6.30
C TYR A 78 -6.02 25.47 5.89
N GLY A 79 -6.28 24.31 6.51
CA GLY A 79 -5.56 23.07 6.20
C GLY A 79 -6.44 22.00 5.56
N ASP A 80 -5.84 20.84 5.27
CA ASP A 80 -6.56 19.62 4.90
C ASP A 80 -6.85 18.70 6.10
N TYR A 81 -7.77 17.75 5.92
CA TYR A 81 -8.31 16.88 6.97
C TYR A 81 -7.43 15.68 7.35
N ASP A 82 -6.41 15.36 6.57
CA ASP A 82 -5.52 14.25 6.88
C ASP A 82 -4.34 14.67 7.76
N CYS A 83 -3.49 13.71 8.10
CA CYS A 83 -2.38 13.93 9.01
C CYS A 83 -1.39 15.00 8.51
N ASP A 84 -1.22 15.15 7.19
CA ASP A 84 -0.33 16.19 6.65
C ASP A 84 -0.95 17.57 6.85
N GLY A 85 -2.18 17.79 6.37
CA GLY A 85 -2.90 19.05 6.56
C GLY A 85 -3.11 19.47 8.02
N VAL A 86 -3.43 18.51 8.90
CA VAL A 86 -3.58 18.75 10.35
C VAL A 86 -2.26 19.19 10.97
N THR A 87 -1.16 18.50 10.68
CA THR A 87 0.15 18.85 11.25
C THR A 87 0.72 20.13 10.65
N ALA A 88 0.53 20.36 9.35
CA ALA A 88 0.88 21.61 8.68
C ALA A 88 0.15 22.82 9.30
N THR A 89 -1.14 22.67 9.58
CA THR A 89 -1.95 23.69 10.25
C THR A 89 -1.42 23.94 11.66
N ALA A 90 -1.14 22.88 12.42
CA ALA A 90 -0.60 23.01 13.76
C ALA A 90 0.77 23.72 13.79
N ILE A 91 1.66 23.44 12.83
CA ILE A 91 2.97 24.11 12.68
C ILE A 91 2.79 25.64 12.57
N ILE A 92 1.96 26.09 11.63
CA ILE A 92 1.75 27.52 11.37
C ILE A 92 1.04 28.18 12.56
N VAL A 93 -0.03 27.56 13.07
CA VAL A 93 -0.81 28.12 14.20
C VAL A 93 0.05 28.26 15.45
N ARG A 94 0.87 27.26 15.80
CA ARG A 94 1.76 27.35 16.97
C ARG A 94 2.81 28.45 16.81
N TYR A 95 3.39 28.58 15.62
CA TYR A 95 4.33 29.66 15.33
C TYR A 95 3.69 31.05 15.46
N LEU A 96 2.50 31.25 14.89
CA LEU A 96 1.79 32.53 14.97
C LEU A 96 1.36 32.85 16.41
N LYS A 97 0.83 31.86 17.15
CA LYS A 97 0.47 32.01 18.57
C LYS A 97 1.67 32.35 19.44
N SER A 98 2.85 31.78 19.19
CA SER A 98 4.05 32.11 19.96
C SER A 98 4.53 33.56 19.79
N HIS A 99 4.01 34.26 18.77
CA HIS A 99 4.25 35.69 18.52
C HIS A 99 3.06 36.57 18.92
N GLY A 100 2.06 36.02 19.61
CA GLY A 100 0.87 36.76 20.08
C GLY A 100 -0.09 37.17 18.96
N CYS A 101 -0.05 36.51 17.80
CA CYS A 101 -0.91 36.86 16.67
C CYS A 101 -2.38 36.49 16.94
N ASN A 102 -3.30 37.28 16.38
CA ASN A 102 -4.72 36.92 16.30
C ASN A 102 -4.92 35.90 15.17
N VAL A 103 -4.73 34.62 15.50
CA VAL A 103 -4.82 33.50 14.54
C VAL A 103 -6.01 32.61 14.85
N ASP A 104 -6.76 32.30 13.81
CA ASP A 104 -7.86 31.34 13.77
C ASP A 104 -7.54 30.25 12.74
N TYR A 105 -8.27 29.12 12.77
CA TYR A 105 -8.04 28.03 11.81
C TYR A 105 -9.32 27.33 11.37
N ILE A 106 -9.25 26.69 10.19
CA ILE A 106 -10.26 25.78 9.67
C ILE A 106 -9.55 24.52 9.19
N VAL A 107 -10.14 23.37 9.53
CA VAL A 107 -9.88 22.11 8.85
C VAL A 107 -11.22 21.61 8.31
N PRO A 108 -11.35 21.27 7.02
CA PRO A 108 -12.61 20.87 6.41
C PRO A 108 -13.07 19.51 6.92
N HIS A 109 -14.38 19.26 6.90
CA HIS A 109 -14.93 17.93 7.07
C HIS A 109 -15.01 17.24 5.70
N ARG A 110 -14.27 16.15 5.52
CA ARG A 110 -14.12 15.45 4.22
C ARG A 110 -15.44 15.12 3.54
N ALA A 111 -16.44 14.67 4.29
CA ALA A 111 -17.72 14.24 3.74
C ALA A 111 -18.62 15.41 3.31
N GLU A 112 -18.47 16.57 3.96
CA GLU A 112 -19.35 17.73 3.76
C GLU A 112 -18.75 18.74 2.78
N HIS A 113 -17.46 19.04 2.95
CA HIS A 113 -16.78 20.09 2.19
C HIS A 113 -15.96 19.55 1.01
N GLY A 114 -15.66 18.25 0.99
CA GLY A 114 -14.72 17.68 0.02
C GLY A 114 -13.26 18.00 0.36
N TYR A 115 -12.38 17.94 -0.65
CA TYR A 115 -10.96 18.21 -0.52
C TYR A 115 -10.61 19.60 -1.09
N GLY A 116 -9.73 20.32 -0.39
CA GLY A 116 -9.26 21.66 -0.77
C GLY A 116 -10.22 22.79 -0.43
N LEU A 117 -9.87 24.01 -0.83
CA LEU A 117 -10.64 25.22 -0.56
C LEU A 117 -11.84 25.31 -1.52
N THR A 118 -12.90 24.56 -1.22
CA THR A 118 -14.10 24.44 -2.07
C THR A 118 -15.10 25.58 -1.86
N ASP A 119 -16.04 25.75 -2.78
CA ASP A 119 -17.08 26.80 -2.66
C ASP A 119 -17.92 26.64 -1.39
N ASN A 120 -18.10 25.40 -0.92
CA ASN A 120 -18.84 25.10 0.31
C ASN A 120 -18.18 25.66 1.58
N ILE A 121 -16.89 26.01 1.56
CA ILE A 121 -16.18 26.56 2.73
C ILE A 121 -15.99 28.07 2.68
N ILE A 122 -16.28 28.70 1.55
CA ILE A 122 -16.07 30.15 1.36
C ILE A 122 -16.85 30.96 2.40
N ASP A 123 -18.11 30.60 2.68
CA ASP A 123 -18.92 31.29 3.69
C ASP A 123 -18.27 31.23 5.08
N SER A 124 -17.72 30.06 5.44
CA SER A 124 -16.96 29.86 6.68
C SER A 124 -15.71 30.75 6.76
N VAL A 125 -15.04 31.02 5.64
CA VAL A 125 -13.91 31.96 5.57
C VAL A 125 -14.40 33.39 5.77
N TYR A 126 -15.50 33.77 5.11
CA TYR A 126 -16.06 35.12 5.20
C TYR A 126 -16.64 35.45 6.57
N GLU A 127 -17.30 34.50 7.24
CA GLU A 127 -17.79 34.65 8.61
C GLU A 127 -16.67 34.96 9.60
N ARG A 128 -15.49 34.36 9.39
CA ARG A 128 -14.31 34.64 10.21
C ARG A 128 -13.67 35.98 9.89
N ASN A 129 -13.97 36.56 8.71
CA ASN A 129 -13.52 37.88 8.25
C ASN A 129 -12.01 38.13 8.47
N PRO A 130 -11.11 37.27 7.97
CA PRO A 130 -9.67 37.46 8.12
C PRO A 130 -9.15 38.57 7.20
N ASN A 131 -8.03 39.17 7.58
CA ASN A 131 -7.26 40.05 6.70
C ASN A 131 -6.29 39.26 5.81
N LEU A 132 -5.85 38.10 6.30
CA LEU A 132 -4.93 37.19 5.62
C LEU A 132 -5.41 35.75 5.79
N LEU A 133 -5.56 35.03 4.68
CA LEU A 133 -5.75 33.60 4.60
C LEU A 133 -4.43 32.93 4.21
N ILE A 134 -4.01 31.90 4.96
CA ILE A 134 -2.88 31.04 4.62
C ILE A 134 -3.42 29.63 4.45
N THR A 135 -3.37 29.07 3.24
CA THR A 135 -3.67 27.65 3.06
C THR A 135 -2.41 26.81 3.30
N VAL A 136 -2.59 25.63 3.88
CA VAL A 136 -1.54 24.63 4.07
C VAL A 136 -2.03 23.30 3.53
N ASP A 137 -1.15 22.60 2.81
CA ASP A 137 -1.44 21.28 2.21
C ASP A 137 -2.62 21.26 1.20
N CYS A 138 -3.01 22.44 0.72
CA CYS A 138 -4.07 22.59 -0.27
C CYS A 138 -4.05 23.98 -0.91
N GLY A 139 -4.86 24.15 -1.95
CA GLY A 139 -5.11 25.45 -2.59
C GLY A 139 -4.52 25.57 -4.00
N ILE A 140 -3.50 24.77 -4.38
CA ILE A 140 -2.82 24.93 -5.69
C ILE A 140 -3.75 24.67 -6.88
N THR A 141 -4.85 23.95 -6.68
CA THR A 141 -5.85 23.68 -7.72
C THR A 141 -7.15 24.47 -7.55
N ASN A 142 -7.26 25.35 -6.54
CA ASN A 142 -8.48 26.10 -6.22
C ASN A 142 -8.45 27.52 -6.84
N ILE A 143 -8.30 27.60 -8.17
CA ILE A 143 -8.06 28.85 -8.90
C ILE A 143 -9.20 29.85 -8.70
N GLU A 144 -10.44 29.41 -8.95
CA GLU A 144 -11.64 30.25 -8.89
C GLU A 144 -11.89 30.72 -7.46
N THR A 145 -11.90 29.80 -6.50
CA THR A 145 -12.17 30.09 -5.09
C THR A 145 -11.16 31.07 -4.49
N VAL A 146 -9.86 30.93 -4.81
CA VAL A 146 -8.83 31.88 -4.38
C VAL A 146 -9.09 33.28 -4.97
N SER A 147 -9.45 33.36 -6.27
CA SER A 147 -9.79 34.62 -6.92
C SER A 147 -10.99 35.30 -6.25
N GLU A 148 -12.02 34.54 -5.89
CA GLU A 148 -13.21 35.07 -5.20
C GLU A 148 -12.91 35.63 -3.81
N ILE A 149 -12.09 34.93 -3.02
CA ILE A 149 -11.65 35.40 -1.71
C ILE A 149 -10.86 36.70 -1.82
N ARG A 150 -9.96 36.82 -2.81
CA ARG A 150 -9.22 38.06 -3.04
C ARG A 150 -10.08 39.22 -3.48
N LYS A 151 -11.12 38.98 -4.29
CA LYS A 151 -12.09 40.04 -4.67
C LYS A 151 -12.81 40.64 -3.47
N LYS A 152 -12.87 39.95 -2.32
CA LYS A 152 -13.39 40.47 -1.05
C LYS A 152 -12.36 41.29 -0.24
N GLY A 153 -11.14 41.46 -0.75
CA GLY A 153 -10.08 42.21 -0.09
C GLY A 153 -9.30 41.40 0.95
N ILE A 154 -9.45 40.08 0.97
CA ILE A 154 -8.69 39.18 1.83
C ILE A 154 -7.39 38.81 1.11
N LYS A 155 -6.23 39.02 1.75
CA LYS A 155 -4.95 38.56 1.20
C LYS A 155 -4.89 37.03 1.27
N VAL A 156 -4.34 36.36 0.26
CA VAL A 156 -4.24 34.90 0.21
C VAL A 156 -2.81 34.46 -0.05
N ILE A 157 -2.28 33.62 0.82
CA ILE A 157 -1.03 32.87 0.63
C ILE A 157 -1.39 31.40 0.49
N VAL A 158 -1.04 30.79 -0.63
CA VAL A 158 -1.20 29.35 -0.85
C VAL A 158 0.10 28.65 -0.49
N THR A 159 0.07 27.64 0.37
CA THR A 159 1.21 26.75 0.62
C THR A 159 0.78 25.31 0.40
N ASP A 160 1.42 24.64 -0.56
CA ASP A 160 0.94 23.35 -1.07
C ASP A 160 2.08 22.57 -1.73
N HIS A 161 1.91 21.26 -1.86
CA HIS A 161 2.85 20.34 -2.49
C HIS A 161 2.19 19.44 -3.55
N HIS A 162 0.87 19.57 -3.76
CA HIS A 162 0.14 18.82 -4.77
C HIS A 162 0.55 19.19 -6.21
N ASN A 163 0.21 18.31 -7.16
CA ASN A 163 0.50 18.56 -8.57
C ASN A 163 -0.33 19.73 -9.09
N VAL A 164 0.30 20.63 -9.85
CA VAL A 164 -0.39 21.67 -10.62
C VAL A 164 -1.18 21.00 -11.75
N LYS A 165 -2.44 21.40 -11.93
CA LYS A 165 -3.29 20.90 -13.01
C LYS A 165 -3.16 21.81 -14.24
N GLY A 166 -2.57 21.29 -15.31
CA GLY A 166 -2.26 22.11 -16.50
C GLY A 166 -1.15 23.12 -16.20
N ASP A 167 -1.28 24.33 -16.76
CA ASP A 167 -0.29 25.40 -16.62
C ASP A 167 -0.77 26.57 -15.74
N GLU A 168 -1.98 26.47 -15.19
CA GLU A 168 -2.59 27.54 -14.40
C GLU A 168 -2.36 27.34 -12.90
N ILE A 169 -1.99 28.42 -12.21
CA ILE A 169 -1.89 28.50 -10.75
C ILE A 169 -2.88 29.54 -10.22
N PRO A 170 -3.31 29.44 -8.94
CA PRO A 170 -4.24 30.39 -8.37
C PRO A 170 -3.66 31.81 -8.39
N ASP A 171 -4.51 32.79 -8.70
CA ASP A 171 -4.17 34.22 -8.57
C ASP A 171 -4.18 34.61 -7.09
N ALA A 172 -3.22 34.09 -6.32
CA ALA A 172 -2.99 34.40 -4.91
C ALA A 172 -1.98 35.57 -4.76
N ASP A 173 -1.85 36.14 -3.57
CA ASP A 173 -0.76 37.11 -3.31
C ASP A 173 0.62 36.43 -3.26
N CYS A 174 0.65 35.14 -2.90
CA CYS A 174 1.80 34.24 -2.98
C CYS A 174 1.35 32.80 -3.20
N VAL A 175 2.13 32.02 -3.96
CA VAL A 175 1.96 30.56 -4.08
C VAL A 175 3.28 29.84 -3.79
N ILE A 176 3.40 29.22 -2.62
CA ILE A 176 4.55 28.41 -2.23
C ILE A 176 4.27 26.95 -2.58
N CYS A 177 4.77 26.52 -3.74
CA CYS A 177 4.68 25.13 -4.19
C CYS A 177 5.88 24.79 -5.09
N ALA A 178 6.59 23.70 -4.79
CA ALA A 178 7.80 23.33 -5.53
C ALA A 178 7.49 22.67 -6.89
N LYS A 179 6.22 22.29 -7.13
CA LYS A 179 5.76 21.67 -8.38
C LYS A 179 5.27 22.68 -9.41
N ARG A 180 5.42 23.97 -9.14
CA ARG A 180 5.23 25.03 -10.16
C ARG A 180 6.26 24.88 -11.27
N SER A 181 5.86 25.19 -12.50
CA SER A 181 6.73 25.13 -13.67
C SER A 181 7.92 26.11 -13.61
N ASP A 182 7.79 27.21 -12.87
CA ASP A 182 8.81 28.24 -12.67
C ASP A 182 9.64 28.06 -11.38
N ASN A 183 9.43 26.97 -10.62
CA ASN A 183 10.04 26.80 -9.30
C ASN A 183 11.58 26.70 -9.34
N THR A 184 12.25 27.38 -8.41
CA THR A 184 13.71 27.29 -8.20
C THR A 184 14.12 26.45 -6.99
N TYR A 185 13.17 25.96 -6.18
CA TYR A 185 13.46 25.15 -5.01
C TYR A 185 13.95 23.75 -5.43
N PRO A 186 15.10 23.27 -4.92
CA PRO A 186 15.81 22.11 -5.48
C PRO A 186 15.17 20.75 -5.16
N PHE A 187 14.25 20.67 -4.20
CA PHE A 187 13.61 19.42 -3.79
C PHE A 187 12.09 19.54 -3.82
N ILE A 188 11.44 18.86 -4.77
CA ILE A 188 10.02 19.08 -5.10
C ILE A 188 9.03 18.26 -4.28
N ASP A 189 9.52 17.38 -3.41
CA ASP A 189 8.73 16.30 -2.82
C ASP A 189 8.52 16.43 -1.31
N LEU A 190 8.71 17.64 -0.75
CA LEU A 190 8.26 17.94 0.62
C LEU A 190 6.74 17.74 0.70
N CYS A 191 6.25 17.15 1.80
CA CYS A 191 4.83 17.15 2.17
C CYS A 191 4.36 18.56 2.57
N GLY A 192 3.05 18.79 2.70
CA GLY A 192 2.45 20.07 3.11
C GLY A 192 3.03 20.62 4.42
N ALA A 193 3.19 19.77 5.44
CA ALA A 193 3.82 20.12 6.71
C ALA A 193 5.32 20.40 6.57
N GLY A 194 5.98 19.74 5.60
CA GLY A 194 7.35 20.06 5.19
C GLY A 194 7.44 21.49 4.62
N VAL A 195 6.53 21.88 3.74
CA VAL A 195 6.43 23.25 3.21
C VAL A 195 6.12 24.26 4.33
N ALA A 196 5.20 23.93 5.23
CA ALA A 196 4.89 24.76 6.42
C ALA A 196 6.12 24.96 7.33
N LEU A 197 6.94 23.92 7.52
CA LEU A 197 8.20 24.01 8.26
C LEU A 197 9.19 24.96 7.57
N LYS A 198 9.31 24.92 6.23
CA LYS A 198 10.15 25.88 5.47
C LYS A 198 9.65 27.31 5.59
N LEU A 199 8.33 27.53 5.63
CA LEU A 199 7.76 28.85 5.86
C LEU A 199 8.12 29.38 7.26
N VAL A 200 7.97 28.55 8.30
CA VAL A 200 8.38 28.90 9.68
C VAL A 200 9.88 29.19 9.76
N GLU A 201 10.70 28.42 9.05
CA GLU A 201 12.14 28.68 8.95
C GLU A 201 12.44 30.05 8.33
N ALA A 202 11.82 30.37 7.19
CA ALA A 202 11.99 31.63 6.49
C ALA A 202 11.57 32.82 7.36
N MET A 203 10.42 32.70 8.02
CA MET A 203 9.92 33.66 8.99
C MET A 203 10.90 33.85 10.16
N GLY A 204 11.41 32.74 10.70
CA GLY A 204 12.40 32.71 11.79
C GLY A 204 13.75 33.35 11.45
N ARG A 205 14.04 33.62 10.17
CA ARG A 205 15.24 34.37 9.76
C ARG A 205 15.07 35.88 9.95
N LYS A 206 13.84 36.42 9.91
CA LYS A 206 13.55 37.85 10.11
C LYS A 206 13.46 38.19 11.60
N SER A 207 14.03 39.33 11.99
CA SER A 207 13.85 39.92 13.32
C SER A 207 12.65 40.86 13.30
N PRO A 208 11.79 40.91 14.34
CA PRO A 208 11.86 40.20 15.63
C PRO A 208 11.22 38.78 15.64
N TYR A 209 10.81 38.25 14.49
CA TYR A 209 9.96 37.06 14.36
C TYR A 209 10.70 35.70 14.46
N LYS A 210 11.69 35.61 15.35
CA LYS A 210 12.52 34.40 15.53
C LYS A 210 11.70 33.22 16.07
N VAL A 211 11.91 32.03 15.50
CA VAL A 211 11.34 30.79 16.05
C VAL A 211 12.13 30.33 17.29
N THR A 212 11.43 29.99 18.36
CA THR A 212 12.08 29.44 19.56
C THR A 212 12.51 27.99 19.34
N ARG A 213 13.51 27.53 20.10
CA ARG A 213 13.96 26.13 20.02
C ARG A 213 12.84 25.12 20.27
N SER A 214 11.93 25.43 21.19
CA SER A 214 10.79 24.55 21.52
C SER A 214 9.84 24.42 20.32
N ILE A 215 9.38 25.55 19.76
CA ILE A 215 8.47 25.55 18.61
C ILE A 215 9.11 24.88 17.40
N TRP A 216 10.40 25.12 17.14
CA TRP A 216 11.11 24.48 16.04
C TRP A 216 11.15 22.95 16.17
N ARG A 217 11.50 22.42 17.36
CA ARG A 217 11.53 20.96 17.57
C ARG A 217 10.15 20.33 17.38
N GLN A 218 9.10 20.98 17.88
CA GLN A 218 7.73 20.50 17.68
C GLN A 218 7.33 20.52 16.22
N ALA A 219 7.72 21.56 15.48
CA ALA A 219 7.46 21.64 14.05
C ALA A 219 8.18 20.54 13.25
N VAL A 220 9.43 20.23 13.62
CA VAL A 220 10.18 19.11 13.01
C VAL A 220 9.53 17.75 13.32
N GLU A 221 9.07 17.51 14.54
CA GLU A 221 8.34 16.27 14.88
C GLU A 221 7.07 16.11 14.03
N MET A 222 6.26 17.17 13.96
CA MET A 222 5.04 17.19 13.17
C MET A 222 5.30 16.98 11.67
N ALA A 223 6.29 17.68 11.10
CA ALA A 223 6.67 17.51 9.71
C ALA A 223 7.22 16.10 9.40
N GLY A 224 7.96 15.48 10.33
CA GLY A 224 8.43 14.10 10.16
C GLY A 224 7.31 13.07 10.20
N ILE A 225 6.31 13.25 11.08
CA ILE A 225 5.10 12.42 11.12
C ILE A 225 4.34 12.56 9.79
N ALA A 226 4.14 13.79 9.32
CA ALA A 226 3.45 14.10 8.07
C ALA A 226 4.14 13.51 6.84
N THR A 227 5.46 13.64 6.76
CA THR A 227 6.26 13.10 5.65
C THR A 227 6.08 11.58 5.51
N ILE A 228 5.97 10.87 6.63
CA ILE A 228 5.67 9.44 6.63
C ILE A 228 4.19 9.17 6.30
N ALA A 229 3.28 10.01 6.80
CA ALA A 229 1.84 9.88 6.60
C ALA A 229 1.42 10.02 5.13
N ASP A 230 2.02 10.98 4.43
CA ASP A 230 1.70 11.36 3.06
C ASP A 230 2.41 10.48 2.00
N LEU A 231 3.29 9.57 2.45
CA LEU A 231 4.00 8.62 1.59
C LEU A 231 4.83 9.31 0.47
N VAL A 232 5.37 10.50 0.76
CA VAL A 232 6.37 11.15 -0.10
C VAL A 232 7.74 10.47 -0.01
N SER A 233 8.64 10.77 -0.93
CA SER A 233 9.95 10.13 -0.99
C SER A 233 10.80 10.38 0.27
N VAL A 234 11.46 9.33 0.76
CA VAL A 234 12.31 9.33 1.97
C VAL A 234 13.78 9.56 1.59
N VAL A 235 14.00 10.56 0.74
CA VAL A 235 15.31 11.01 0.28
C VAL A 235 15.49 12.51 0.59
N ASN A 236 16.70 13.03 0.39
CA ASN A 236 16.99 14.47 0.51
C ASN A 236 16.50 15.08 1.87
N GLU A 237 15.86 16.26 1.86
CA GLU A 237 15.36 16.95 3.07
C GLU A 237 14.33 16.13 3.84
N ASN A 238 13.44 15.39 3.17
CA ASN A 238 12.46 14.52 3.84
C ASN A 238 13.16 13.49 4.74
N ARG A 239 14.24 12.88 4.26
CA ARG A 239 15.06 11.95 5.07
C ARG A 239 15.65 12.64 6.30
N THR A 240 16.08 13.89 6.16
CA THR A 240 16.63 14.70 7.26
C THR A 240 15.57 15.06 8.28
N ILE A 241 14.39 15.50 7.82
CA ILE A 241 13.23 15.81 8.66
C ILE A 241 12.81 14.58 9.45
N ILE A 242 12.65 13.42 8.80
CA ILE A 242 12.28 12.17 9.46
C ILE A 242 13.32 11.76 10.50
N LYS A 243 14.62 11.76 10.16
CA LYS A 243 15.67 11.40 11.13
C LYS A 243 15.66 12.28 12.37
N LYS A 244 15.52 13.61 12.20
CA LYS A 244 15.43 14.56 13.33
C LYS A 244 14.14 14.40 14.15
N ALA A 245 13.02 14.11 13.49
CA ALA A 245 11.76 13.82 14.16
C ALA A 245 11.87 12.55 15.02
N LEU A 246 12.37 11.45 14.44
CA LEU A 246 12.58 10.20 15.16
C LEU A 246 13.58 10.34 16.31
N GLU A 247 14.66 11.11 16.15
CA GLU A 247 15.59 11.43 17.24
C GLU A 247 14.86 12.12 18.40
N SER A 248 14.04 13.14 18.09
CA SER A 248 13.28 13.86 19.12
C SER A 248 12.23 12.96 19.80
N MET A 249 11.52 12.14 19.02
CA MET A 249 10.51 11.21 19.51
C MET A 249 11.09 10.08 20.39
N ASN A 250 12.34 9.67 20.13
CA ASN A 250 13.04 8.63 20.88
C ASN A 250 13.90 9.16 22.04
N SER A 251 13.94 10.48 22.26
CA SER A 251 14.75 11.10 23.32
C SER A 251 14.26 10.81 24.75
N GLY A 252 13.15 10.10 24.90
CA GLY A 252 12.43 9.90 26.17
C GLY A 252 11.48 11.07 26.51
N GLU A 253 11.74 12.26 25.95
CA GLU A 253 10.94 13.45 26.16
C GLU A 253 10.70 14.20 24.82
N PRO A 254 9.79 13.68 23.94
CA PRO A 254 9.34 14.37 22.73
C PRO A 254 9.02 15.85 22.97
N ALA A 255 9.24 16.72 21.99
CA ALA A 255 9.05 18.15 22.16
C ALA A 255 7.56 18.53 22.24
N ASN A 256 6.69 17.86 21.47
CA ASN A 256 5.26 18.12 21.46
C ASN A 256 4.54 17.25 22.52
N PRO A 257 3.72 17.84 23.42
CA PRO A 257 3.00 17.09 24.44
C PRO A 257 2.06 16.01 23.90
N GLY A 258 1.36 16.26 22.79
CA GLY A 258 0.51 15.26 22.14
C GLY A 258 1.29 14.07 21.60
N VAL A 259 2.41 14.33 20.93
CA VAL A 259 3.33 13.27 20.47
C VAL A 259 3.86 12.47 21.66
N ARG A 260 4.21 13.13 22.77
CA ARG A 260 4.62 12.45 24.02
C ARG A 260 3.54 11.51 24.52
N MET A 261 2.28 11.95 24.59
CA MET A 261 1.18 11.12 25.08
C MET A 261 0.90 9.93 24.16
N MET A 262 0.87 10.15 22.84
CA MET A 262 0.71 9.08 21.86
C MET A 262 1.82 8.03 21.95
N ASN A 263 3.08 8.46 22.12
CA ASN A 263 4.19 7.53 22.32
C ASN A 263 4.01 6.72 23.61
N ARG A 264 3.68 7.37 24.74
CA ARG A 264 3.42 6.68 26.03
C ARG A 264 2.28 5.66 25.93
N MET A 265 1.23 5.97 25.17
CA MET A 265 0.05 5.11 25.05
C MET A 265 0.24 3.94 24.08
N LEU A 266 1.02 4.12 23.01
CA LEU A 266 0.98 3.23 21.85
C LEU A 266 2.32 2.55 21.54
N ALA A 267 3.44 3.10 21.99
CA ALA A 267 4.74 2.51 21.69
C ALA A 267 4.96 1.26 22.55
N ASP A 268 5.50 0.22 21.93
CA ASP A 268 5.90 -0.99 22.65
C ASP A 268 7.02 -0.68 23.63
N GLU A 269 6.88 -1.15 24.87
CA GLU A 269 7.90 -0.96 25.90
C GLU A 269 9.26 -1.50 25.44
N GLY A 270 10.30 -0.66 25.52
CA GLY A 270 11.67 -1.01 25.14
C GLY A 270 11.93 -1.09 23.63
N LYS A 271 10.98 -0.70 22.77
CA LYS A 271 11.22 -0.52 21.33
C LYS A 271 11.30 0.97 20.97
N PRO A 272 12.27 1.36 20.13
CA PRO A 272 12.29 2.71 19.60
C PRO A 272 11.09 2.92 18.67
N VAL A 273 10.59 4.14 18.64
CA VAL A 273 9.66 4.62 17.61
C VAL A 273 10.41 4.68 16.28
N ASP A 274 9.82 4.09 15.24
CA ASP A 274 10.35 4.09 13.87
C ASP A 274 9.25 4.42 12.84
N GLU A 275 9.61 4.37 11.56
CA GLU A 275 8.69 4.60 10.44
C GLU A 275 7.46 3.67 10.46
N THR A 276 7.61 2.45 10.98
CA THR A 276 6.53 1.46 11.07
C THR A 276 5.56 1.85 12.17
N TYR A 277 6.06 2.26 13.33
CA TYR A 277 5.21 2.80 14.40
C TYR A 277 4.40 4.00 13.92
N ILE A 278 5.04 4.95 13.24
CA ILE A 278 4.34 6.16 12.75
C ILE A 278 3.26 5.76 11.74
N SER A 279 3.59 4.95 10.74
CA SER A 279 2.68 4.56 9.65
C SER A 279 1.48 3.72 10.11
N PHE A 280 1.69 2.77 11.03
CA PHE A 280 0.67 1.78 11.40
C PHE A 280 0.00 2.03 12.75
N ASN A 281 0.56 2.89 13.61
CA ASN A 281 -0.02 3.21 14.91
C ASN A 281 -0.40 4.69 15.05
N PHE A 282 0.53 5.62 14.79
CA PHE A 282 0.29 7.04 15.04
C PHE A 282 -0.65 7.65 14.00
N VAL A 283 -0.26 7.61 12.72
CA VAL A 283 -0.97 8.25 11.60
C VAL A 283 -2.41 7.75 11.45
N PRO A 284 -2.72 6.45 11.59
CA PRO A 284 -4.09 5.99 11.48
C PRO A 284 -5.03 6.65 12.48
N ARG A 285 -4.57 7.01 13.68
CA ARG A 285 -5.40 7.67 14.71
C ARG A 285 -5.72 9.11 14.36
N VAL A 286 -4.73 9.86 13.91
CA VAL A 286 -4.93 11.23 13.40
C VAL A 286 -5.92 11.20 12.22
N ASN A 287 -5.71 10.30 11.27
CA ASN A 287 -6.58 10.13 10.10
C ASN A 287 -7.97 9.55 10.40
N ALA A 288 -8.21 9.02 11.61
CA ALA A 288 -9.52 8.49 11.97
C ALA A 288 -10.53 9.62 12.19
N ALA A 289 -10.07 10.73 12.80
CA ALA A 289 -10.87 11.93 13.01
C ALA A 289 -11.47 12.40 11.68
N GLY A 290 -10.67 12.72 10.67
CA GLY A 290 -11.19 13.18 9.38
C GLY A 290 -11.93 12.16 8.51
N ARG A 291 -12.07 10.91 8.97
CA ARG A 291 -12.89 9.88 8.29
C ARG A 291 -14.27 9.72 8.90
N LEU A 292 -14.38 9.80 10.22
CA LEU A 292 -15.62 9.55 10.94
C LEU A 292 -16.21 10.79 11.63
N TYR A 293 -15.37 11.79 11.90
CA TYR A 293 -15.64 12.89 12.81
C TYR A 293 -15.08 14.22 12.28
N ASP A 294 -15.15 15.25 13.12
CA ASP A 294 -14.53 16.54 12.84
C ASP A 294 -12.99 16.44 12.94
N SER A 295 -12.31 16.78 11.85
CA SER A 295 -10.85 16.72 11.76
C SER A 295 -10.15 17.73 12.67
N SER A 296 -10.85 18.79 13.09
CA SER A 296 -10.33 19.78 14.03
C SER A 296 -10.08 19.19 15.43
N GLU A 297 -10.67 18.05 15.77
CA GLU A 297 -10.36 17.32 17.01
C GLU A 297 -8.91 16.81 17.00
N ALA A 298 -8.39 16.39 15.85
CA ALA A 298 -7.01 15.94 15.71
C ALA A 298 -6.00 17.08 15.89
N LEU A 299 -6.39 18.33 15.61
CA LEU A 299 -5.53 19.49 15.88
C LEU A 299 -5.27 19.70 17.37
N LYS A 300 -6.23 19.36 18.24
CA LYS A 300 -6.07 19.54 19.70
C LYS A 300 -4.88 18.76 20.22
N LEU A 301 -4.62 17.57 19.66
CA LEU A 301 -3.44 16.77 20.01
C LEU A 301 -2.15 17.59 19.86
N PHE A 302 -2.00 18.32 18.76
CA PHE A 302 -0.77 19.05 18.44
C PHE A 302 -0.73 20.47 19.01
N LEU A 303 -1.88 21.10 19.22
CA LEU A 303 -1.99 22.49 19.68
C LEU A 303 -2.00 22.65 21.20
N GLU A 304 -2.40 21.64 21.97
CA GLU A 304 -2.46 21.72 23.43
C GLU A 304 -1.07 21.64 24.09
N ASP A 305 -0.81 22.54 25.05
CA ASP A 305 0.42 22.54 25.85
C ASP A 305 0.26 21.83 27.20
N ASP A 306 -0.98 21.66 27.66
CA ASP A 306 -1.33 20.98 28.91
C ASP A 306 -1.32 19.46 28.70
N GLU A 307 -0.54 18.72 29.49
CA GLU A 307 -0.41 17.26 29.32
C GLU A 307 -1.72 16.50 29.57
N GLU A 308 -2.59 16.95 30.47
CA GLU A 308 -3.86 16.28 30.74
C GLU A 308 -4.82 16.45 29.55
N LYS A 309 -4.88 17.66 28.98
CA LYS A 309 -5.67 17.92 27.76
C LYS A 309 -5.11 17.17 26.56
N ALA A 310 -3.79 17.14 26.39
CA ALA A 310 -3.14 16.38 25.32
C ALA A 310 -3.41 14.86 25.46
N ALA A 311 -3.43 14.33 26.69
CA ALA A 311 -3.76 12.93 26.96
C ALA A 311 -5.23 12.62 26.66
N ALA A 312 -6.15 13.54 26.96
CA ALA A 312 -7.56 13.42 26.59
C ALA A 312 -7.74 13.39 25.07
N ALA A 313 -7.07 14.29 24.34
CA ALA A 313 -7.09 14.30 22.87
C ALA A 313 -6.53 13.00 22.27
N ALA A 314 -5.40 12.50 22.78
CA ALA A 314 -4.81 11.22 22.34
C ALA A 314 -5.73 10.01 22.59
N SER A 315 -6.44 10.02 23.72
CA SER A 315 -7.44 8.99 24.07
C SER A 315 -8.64 9.01 23.14
N GLU A 316 -9.14 10.21 22.81
CA GLU A 316 -10.26 10.36 21.89
C GLU A 316 -9.90 9.86 20.49
N LEU A 317 -8.76 10.27 19.92
CA LEU A 317 -8.30 9.78 18.61
C LEU A 317 -8.09 8.26 18.58
N THR A 318 -7.72 7.67 19.72
CA THR A 318 -7.63 6.20 19.84
C THR A 318 -9.01 5.55 19.79
N ARG A 319 -10.01 6.12 20.50
CA ARG A 319 -11.40 5.66 20.46
C ARG A 319 -11.96 5.73 19.04
N GLU A 320 -11.79 6.86 18.35
CA GLU A 320 -12.25 7.07 16.98
C GLU A 320 -11.61 6.09 15.99
N ASN A 321 -10.32 5.82 16.15
CA ASN A 321 -9.60 4.83 15.35
C ASN A 321 -10.14 3.42 15.52
N ASP A 322 -10.45 3.02 16.75
CA ASP A 322 -10.96 1.69 17.06
C ASP A 322 -12.37 1.50 16.52
N GLU A 323 -13.21 2.53 16.61
CA GLU A 323 -14.53 2.56 15.98
C GLU A 323 -14.43 2.48 14.45
N ARG A 324 -13.52 3.26 13.84
CA ARG A 324 -13.25 3.19 12.39
C ARG A 324 -12.85 1.79 11.96
N LYS A 325 -11.97 1.11 12.73
CA LYS A 325 -11.57 -0.27 12.44
C LYS A 325 -12.74 -1.26 12.54
N ALA A 326 -13.63 -1.07 13.53
CA ALA A 326 -14.81 -1.92 13.69
C ALA A 326 -15.80 -1.77 12.52
N ILE A 327 -16.07 -0.52 12.10
CA ILE A 327 -16.91 -0.22 10.93
C ILE A 327 -16.26 -0.79 9.66
N GLU A 328 -14.96 -0.55 9.47
CA GLU A 328 -14.19 -1.06 8.34
C GLU A 328 -14.26 -2.59 8.23
N SER A 329 -14.07 -3.33 9.33
CA SER A 329 -14.16 -4.80 9.35
C SER A 329 -15.55 -5.27 8.92
N THR A 330 -16.59 -4.65 9.48
CA THR A 330 -17.99 -5.00 9.17
C THR A 330 -18.30 -4.78 7.68
N VAL A 331 -17.87 -3.65 7.12
CA VAL A 331 -18.08 -3.32 5.70
C VAL A 331 -17.26 -4.25 4.80
N PHE A 332 -16.01 -4.53 5.16
CA PHE A 332 -15.14 -5.45 4.40
C PHE A 332 -15.72 -6.87 4.34
N GLU A 333 -16.16 -7.42 5.47
CA GLU A 333 -16.78 -8.75 5.53
C GLU A 333 -18.08 -8.81 4.70
N ALA A 334 -18.91 -7.77 4.75
CA ALA A 334 -20.12 -7.67 3.93
C ALA A 334 -19.80 -7.60 2.43
N ALA A 335 -18.78 -6.82 2.04
CA ALA A 335 -18.32 -6.71 0.67
C ALA A 335 -17.75 -8.04 0.13
N VAL A 336 -16.93 -8.73 0.92
CA VAL A 336 -16.41 -10.06 0.57
C VAL A 336 -17.57 -11.04 0.36
N LYS A 337 -18.56 -11.07 1.26
CA LYS A 337 -19.77 -11.90 1.10
C LYS A 337 -20.53 -11.59 -0.19
N GLN A 338 -20.61 -10.32 -0.61
CA GLN A 338 -21.26 -9.93 -1.86
C GLN A 338 -20.48 -10.38 -3.10
N ILE A 339 -19.14 -10.39 -3.05
CA ILE A 339 -18.28 -10.86 -4.15
C ILE A 339 -18.31 -12.39 -4.27
N GLU A 340 -18.30 -13.08 -3.13
CA GLU A 340 -18.29 -14.54 -3.06
C GLU A 340 -19.70 -15.17 -3.14
N ASN A 341 -20.76 -14.36 -3.26
CA ASN A 341 -22.12 -14.87 -3.35
C ASN A 341 -22.31 -15.72 -4.63
N PRO A 342 -22.66 -17.01 -4.53
CA PRO A 342 -22.90 -17.86 -5.71
C PRO A 342 -24.07 -17.40 -6.59
N ASP A 343 -25.02 -16.64 -6.01
CA ASP A 343 -26.17 -16.08 -6.72
C ASP A 343 -25.87 -14.74 -7.41
N ARG A 344 -24.63 -14.23 -7.31
CA ARG A 344 -24.19 -13.03 -8.03
C ARG A 344 -24.34 -13.28 -9.55
N PRO A 345 -24.90 -12.32 -10.32
CA PRO A 345 -25.05 -12.47 -11.77
C PRO A 345 -23.77 -12.95 -12.44
N GLU A 346 -23.91 -13.88 -13.38
CA GLU A 346 -22.77 -14.60 -13.95
C GLU A 346 -21.75 -13.67 -14.62
N GLU A 347 -22.20 -12.60 -15.26
CA GLU A 347 -21.33 -11.59 -15.88
C GLU A 347 -20.44 -10.84 -14.86
N TRP A 348 -20.81 -10.84 -13.58
CA TRP A 348 -20.09 -10.16 -12.50
C TRP A 348 -19.54 -11.13 -11.45
N SER A 349 -19.53 -12.44 -11.72
CA SER A 349 -18.85 -13.38 -10.83
C SER A 349 -17.34 -13.09 -10.84
N LEU A 350 -16.64 -13.45 -9.77
CA LEU A 350 -15.19 -13.24 -9.69
C LEU A 350 -14.43 -13.86 -10.87
N THR A 351 -14.88 -15.03 -11.34
CA THR A 351 -14.28 -15.77 -12.46
C THR A 351 -14.48 -15.10 -13.82
N ASN A 352 -15.56 -14.34 -14.00
CA ASN A 352 -15.94 -13.76 -15.29
C ASN A 352 -15.68 -12.25 -15.36
N THR A 353 -15.56 -11.59 -14.21
CA THR A 353 -15.17 -10.18 -14.13
C THR A 353 -13.72 -10.05 -14.58
N VAL A 354 -13.42 -9.05 -15.39
CA VAL A 354 -12.08 -8.69 -15.87
C VAL A 354 -11.65 -7.36 -15.27
N GLY A 355 -12.58 -6.41 -15.16
CA GLY A 355 -12.35 -5.08 -14.61
C GLY A 355 -12.43 -5.00 -13.08
N PRO A 356 -12.56 -3.79 -12.53
CA PRO A 356 -12.66 -3.59 -11.09
C PRO A 356 -13.85 -4.33 -10.46
N LEU A 357 -13.65 -4.94 -9.29
CA LEU A 357 -14.71 -5.51 -8.47
C LEU A 357 -15.59 -4.39 -7.94
N VAL A 358 -16.85 -4.38 -8.38
CA VAL A 358 -17.83 -3.41 -7.86
C VAL A 358 -18.67 -4.07 -6.77
N VAL A 359 -18.73 -3.42 -5.62
CA VAL A 359 -19.59 -3.78 -4.49
C VAL A 359 -20.34 -2.55 -4.00
N TYR A 360 -21.51 -2.80 -3.44
CA TYR A 360 -22.40 -1.74 -2.98
C TYR A 360 -23.19 -2.26 -1.77
N GLY A 361 -23.31 -1.41 -0.76
CA GLY A 361 -24.11 -1.69 0.43
C GLY A 361 -24.91 -0.49 0.91
N ASN A 362 -25.96 -0.78 1.67
CA ASN A 362 -26.75 0.25 2.32
C ASN A 362 -26.09 0.66 3.64
N ASN A 363 -26.09 1.96 3.94
CA ASN A 363 -25.60 2.52 5.21
C ASN A 363 -24.12 2.21 5.52
N TRP A 364 -23.31 1.94 4.49
CA TRP A 364 -21.86 1.86 4.68
C TRP A 364 -21.30 3.28 4.86
N HIS A 365 -20.47 3.46 5.88
CA HIS A 365 -19.93 4.78 6.20
C HIS A 365 -18.95 5.25 5.10
N GLN A 366 -19.18 6.46 4.58
CA GLN A 366 -18.40 7.00 3.44
C GLN A 366 -16.89 7.08 3.74
N GLY A 367 -16.54 7.45 4.97
CA GLY A 367 -15.15 7.55 5.44
C GLY A 367 -14.30 6.26 5.39
N VAL A 368 -14.94 5.08 5.32
CA VAL A 368 -14.22 3.78 5.27
C VAL A 368 -14.15 3.18 3.87
N LEU A 369 -14.95 3.65 2.91
CA LEU A 369 -15.07 3.02 1.58
C LEU A 369 -13.73 2.89 0.86
N GLY A 370 -12.89 3.93 0.92
CA GLY A 370 -11.56 3.89 0.30
C GLY A 370 -10.60 2.89 0.94
N ILE A 371 -10.70 2.67 2.26
CA ILE A 371 -9.89 1.67 2.97
C ILE A 371 -10.37 0.28 2.59
N VAL A 372 -11.68 0.06 2.59
CA VAL A 372 -12.28 -1.21 2.19
C VAL A 372 -11.97 -1.53 0.73
N ALA A 373 -12.05 -0.56 -0.18
CA ALA A 373 -11.67 -0.73 -1.58
C ALA A 373 -10.20 -1.16 -1.71
N GLY A 374 -9.29 -0.54 -0.95
CA GLY A 374 -7.88 -0.94 -0.93
C GLY A 374 -7.68 -2.36 -0.39
N LYS A 375 -8.35 -2.71 0.71
CA LYS A 375 -8.32 -4.06 1.27
C LYS A 375 -8.87 -5.10 0.32
N LEU A 376 -9.99 -4.83 -0.34
CA LEU A 376 -10.55 -5.72 -1.37
C LEU A 376 -9.59 -5.85 -2.55
N ALA A 377 -8.96 -4.75 -2.95
CA ALA A 377 -8.03 -4.77 -4.06
C ALA A 377 -6.83 -5.66 -3.79
N GLN A 378 -6.29 -5.61 -2.57
CA GLN A 378 -5.23 -6.51 -2.12
C GLN A 378 -5.74 -7.95 -1.90
N TYR A 379 -6.91 -8.11 -1.28
CA TYR A 379 -7.49 -9.41 -0.95
C TYR A 379 -7.87 -10.24 -2.18
N PHE A 380 -8.32 -9.59 -3.26
CA PHE A 380 -8.69 -10.26 -4.51
C PHE A 380 -7.65 -10.07 -5.62
N ARG A 381 -6.57 -9.31 -5.38
CA ARG A 381 -5.55 -8.91 -6.38
C ARG A 381 -6.17 -8.35 -7.65
N ARG A 382 -7.11 -7.43 -7.45
CA ARG A 382 -7.89 -6.82 -8.51
C ARG A 382 -8.42 -5.49 -8.05
N SER A 383 -8.35 -4.47 -8.90
CA SER A 383 -8.95 -3.16 -8.62
C SER A 383 -10.37 -3.30 -8.06
N ALA A 384 -10.78 -2.46 -7.13
CA ALA A 384 -12.09 -2.57 -6.49
C ALA A 384 -12.73 -1.19 -6.32
N ILE A 385 -14.06 -1.14 -6.43
CA ILE A 385 -14.89 0.04 -6.22
C ILE A 385 -15.97 -0.31 -5.21
N VAL A 386 -16.03 0.45 -4.12
CA VAL A 386 -16.99 0.25 -3.03
C VAL A 386 -17.92 1.45 -2.98
N PHE A 387 -19.22 1.19 -3.16
CA PHE A 387 -20.27 2.20 -3.10
C PHE A 387 -21.13 2.09 -1.85
N THR A 388 -21.71 3.23 -1.46
CA THR A 388 -22.80 3.32 -0.48
C THR A 388 -23.90 4.25 -1.01
N ASN A 389 -25.11 4.11 -0.51
CA ASN A 389 -26.14 5.13 -0.77
C ASN A 389 -25.71 6.46 -0.16
N ASP A 390 -25.85 7.54 -0.93
CA ASP A 390 -25.73 8.86 -0.34
C ASP A 390 -26.98 9.17 0.52
N SER A 391 -26.77 9.57 1.77
CA SER A 391 -27.86 10.00 2.65
C SER A 391 -28.34 11.41 2.34
N ILE A 392 -27.56 12.18 1.57
CA ILE A 392 -27.83 13.59 1.26
C ILE A 392 -28.49 13.73 -0.12
N GLU A 393 -27.98 13.02 -1.14
CA GLU A 393 -28.59 12.95 -2.48
C GLU A 393 -29.32 11.61 -2.70
N THR A 394 -30.65 11.62 -2.59
CA THR A 394 -31.47 10.40 -2.54
C THR A 394 -31.44 9.51 -3.79
N ASP A 395 -30.97 10.03 -4.94
CA ASP A 395 -30.90 9.30 -6.22
C ASP A 395 -29.47 8.90 -6.63
N CYS A 396 -28.45 9.26 -5.84
CA CYS A 396 -27.05 9.00 -6.14
C CYS A 396 -26.42 8.00 -5.16
N ILE A 397 -25.44 7.26 -5.65
CA ILE A 397 -24.53 6.46 -4.83
C ILE A 397 -23.13 7.04 -4.91
N LYS A 398 -22.45 7.12 -3.77
CA LYS A 398 -21.08 7.58 -3.64
C LYS A 398 -20.16 6.40 -3.41
N GLY A 399 -19.04 6.36 -4.11
CA GLY A 399 -18.08 5.27 -4.05
C GLY A 399 -16.64 5.73 -4.02
N SER A 400 -15.79 4.84 -3.55
CA SER A 400 -14.34 4.98 -3.64
C SER A 400 -13.72 3.76 -4.31
N GLY A 401 -12.84 4.00 -5.26
CA GLY A 401 -12.11 2.99 -5.99
C GLY A 401 -10.62 2.95 -5.62
N ARG A 402 -10.02 1.77 -5.68
CA ARG A 402 -8.57 1.53 -5.55
C ARG A 402 -8.11 0.58 -6.64
N ALA A 403 -7.03 0.92 -7.32
CA ALA A 403 -6.42 0.07 -8.32
C ALA A 403 -5.53 -1.01 -7.68
N TYR A 404 -5.43 -2.16 -8.33
CA TYR A 404 -4.43 -3.18 -8.04
C TYR A 404 -3.42 -3.27 -9.19
N GLY A 405 -2.16 -3.63 -8.91
CA GLY A 405 -1.13 -3.74 -9.94
C GLY A 405 -1.01 -2.44 -10.73
N ASP A 406 -0.70 -2.52 -12.01
CA ASP A 406 -0.52 -1.34 -12.87
C ASP A 406 -1.80 -0.79 -13.50
N PHE A 407 -2.96 -1.33 -13.11
CA PHE A 407 -4.26 -0.92 -13.60
C PHE A 407 -4.47 0.60 -13.42
N ASP A 408 -4.80 1.28 -14.52
CA ASP A 408 -5.14 2.71 -14.49
C ASP A 408 -6.63 2.91 -14.28
N LEU A 409 -7.03 3.00 -13.01
CA LEU A 409 -8.43 3.18 -12.66
C LEU A 409 -8.98 4.52 -13.15
N PHE A 410 -8.17 5.57 -13.16
CA PHE A 410 -8.63 6.90 -13.56
C PHE A 410 -8.88 6.98 -15.07
N SER A 411 -7.98 6.42 -15.88
CA SER A 411 -8.17 6.34 -17.34
C SER A 411 -9.44 5.57 -17.68
N VAL A 412 -9.66 4.40 -17.04
CA VAL A 412 -10.85 3.58 -17.32
C VAL A 412 -12.14 4.33 -16.94
N LEU A 413 -12.15 5.04 -15.80
CA LEU A 413 -13.30 5.86 -15.39
C LEU A 413 -13.55 7.03 -16.34
N THR A 414 -12.49 7.61 -16.89
CA THR A 414 -12.59 8.67 -17.91
C THR A 414 -13.28 8.17 -19.16
N ASP A 415 -12.92 6.98 -19.62
CA ASP A 415 -13.51 6.35 -20.81
C ASP A 415 -15.00 5.98 -20.64
N VAL A 416 -15.47 5.82 -19.40
CA VAL A 416 -16.90 5.52 -19.09
C VAL A 416 -17.63 6.68 -18.41
N SER A 417 -17.08 7.90 -18.53
CA SER A 417 -17.57 9.10 -17.84
C SER A 417 -19.03 9.46 -18.16
N ASP A 418 -19.55 9.08 -19.34
CA ASP A 418 -20.96 9.26 -19.72
C ASP A 418 -21.95 8.56 -18.77
N THR A 419 -21.49 7.55 -18.02
CA THR A 419 -22.30 6.82 -17.04
C THR A 419 -22.14 7.32 -15.59
N ILE A 420 -21.32 8.36 -15.40
CA ILE A 420 -20.90 8.85 -14.09
C ILE A 420 -21.43 10.28 -13.91
N VAL A 421 -21.94 10.60 -12.72
CA VAL A 421 -22.37 11.97 -12.39
C VAL A 421 -21.16 12.86 -12.13
N ASN A 422 -20.23 12.37 -11.32
CA ASN A 422 -18.98 13.04 -11.01
C ASN A 422 -17.91 12.01 -10.62
N PHE A 423 -16.65 12.24 -11.00
CA PHE A 423 -15.51 11.47 -10.50
C PHE A 423 -14.25 12.32 -10.46
N GLY A 424 -13.32 11.91 -9.62
CA GLY A 424 -12.00 12.52 -9.52
C GLY A 424 -11.02 11.57 -8.85
N GLY A 425 -9.73 11.87 -8.94
CA GLY A 425 -8.66 11.04 -8.38
C GLY A 425 -7.49 10.91 -9.33
N HIS A 426 -6.71 9.85 -9.15
CA HIS A 426 -5.47 9.56 -9.88
C HIS A 426 -5.42 8.07 -10.25
N LYS A 427 -4.39 7.65 -10.99
CA LYS A 427 -4.21 6.26 -11.49
C LYS A 427 -4.61 5.17 -10.50
N LYS A 428 -4.23 5.30 -9.21
CA LYS A 428 -4.42 4.28 -8.16
C LYS A 428 -5.67 4.44 -7.30
N ALA A 429 -6.35 5.59 -7.34
CA ALA A 429 -7.48 5.86 -6.44
C ALA A 429 -8.46 6.86 -7.05
N ALA A 430 -9.76 6.61 -6.88
CA ALA A 430 -10.81 7.50 -7.37
C ALA A 430 -11.96 7.66 -6.37
N GLY A 431 -12.60 8.82 -6.37
CA GLY A 431 -13.93 9.06 -5.82
C GLY A 431 -14.94 9.12 -6.98
N ILE A 432 -16.10 8.47 -6.83
CA ILE A 432 -17.04 8.23 -7.93
C ILE A 432 -18.47 8.45 -7.43
N VAL A 433 -19.29 9.14 -8.21
CA VAL A 433 -20.72 9.34 -7.97
C VAL A 433 -21.50 8.84 -9.18
N VAL A 434 -22.44 7.94 -8.96
CA VAL A 434 -23.28 7.33 -10.02
C VAL A 434 -24.74 7.42 -9.61
N LYS A 435 -25.66 7.61 -10.57
CA LYS A 435 -27.10 7.50 -10.29
C LYS A 435 -27.45 6.07 -9.93
N LYS A 436 -28.30 5.89 -8.92
CA LYS A 436 -28.71 4.56 -8.45
C LYS A 436 -29.37 3.71 -9.54
N SER A 437 -30.09 4.36 -10.46
CA SER A 437 -30.70 3.75 -11.65
C SER A 437 -29.69 3.29 -12.71
N GLU A 438 -28.50 3.90 -12.77
CA GLU A 438 -27.50 3.67 -13.81
C GLU A 438 -26.35 2.75 -13.39
N VAL A 439 -26.33 2.25 -12.14
CA VAL A 439 -25.25 1.40 -11.62
C VAL A 439 -24.99 0.17 -12.49
N GLY A 440 -26.06 -0.47 -12.98
CA GLY A 440 -25.92 -1.61 -13.88
C GLY A 440 -25.32 -1.23 -15.24
N THR A 441 -25.65 -0.05 -15.77
CA THR A 441 -25.08 0.49 -17.00
C THR A 441 -23.60 0.80 -16.81
N PHE A 442 -23.26 1.49 -15.72
CA PHE A 442 -21.88 1.78 -15.32
C PHE A 442 -21.04 0.50 -15.23
N MET A 443 -21.53 -0.52 -14.50
CA MET A 443 -20.80 -1.79 -14.34
C MET A 443 -20.55 -2.51 -15.68
N ARG A 444 -21.53 -2.50 -16.60
CA ARG A 444 -21.36 -3.09 -17.94
C ARG A 444 -20.35 -2.32 -18.79
N CYS A 445 -20.39 -1.00 -18.79
CA CYS A 445 -19.46 -0.17 -19.55
C CYS A 445 -18.04 -0.31 -18.99
N LEU A 446 -17.89 -0.28 -17.66
CA LEU A 446 -16.63 -0.50 -16.96
C LEU A 446 -16.00 -1.85 -17.33
N GLU A 447 -16.81 -2.91 -17.31
CA GLU A 447 -16.35 -4.26 -17.64
C GLU A 447 -15.99 -4.41 -19.11
N ALA A 448 -16.79 -3.86 -20.03
CA ALA A 448 -16.49 -3.87 -21.46
C ALA A 448 -15.15 -3.17 -21.75
N ARG A 449 -14.96 -1.98 -21.18
CA ARG A 449 -13.72 -1.21 -21.37
C ARG A 449 -12.50 -1.91 -20.76
N SER A 450 -12.68 -2.52 -19.59
CA SER A 450 -11.60 -3.29 -18.96
C SER A 450 -11.18 -4.50 -19.80
N ARG A 451 -12.12 -5.16 -20.51
CA ARG A 451 -11.79 -6.26 -21.43
C ARG A 451 -11.00 -5.79 -22.64
N GLU A 452 -11.31 -4.63 -23.19
CA GLU A 452 -10.55 -4.04 -24.30
C GLU A 452 -9.11 -3.77 -23.88
N ILE A 453 -8.91 -3.10 -22.73
CA ILE A 453 -7.58 -2.81 -22.19
C ILE A 453 -6.78 -4.09 -21.93
N MET A 454 -7.42 -5.12 -21.37
CA MET A 454 -6.77 -6.41 -21.11
C MET A 454 -6.50 -7.23 -22.37
N ALA A 455 -7.26 -7.05 -23.44
CA ALA A 455 -6.99 -7.69 -24.73
C ALA A 455 -5.84 -7.02 -25.49
N GLU A 456 -5.63 -5.72 -25.27
CA GLU A 456 -4.52 -4.93 -25.82
C GLU A 456 -3.22 -5.12 -25.03
N ALA A 457 -3.32 -5.51 -23.75
CA ALA A 457 -2.17 -5.83 -22.92
C ALA A 457 -1.48 -7.11 -23.43
N GLU A 458 -0.15 -7.07 -23.60
CA GLU A 458 0.63 -8.27 -23.91
C GLU A 458 0.43 -9.35 -22.82
N GLU A 459 0.33 -10.63 -23.22
CA GLU A 459 0.30 -11.77 -22.30
C GLU A 459 1.58 -11.73 -21.42
N GLY A 460 1.46 -11.23 -20.20
CA GLY A 460 2.61 -11.06 -19.31
C GLY A 460 2.58 -9.84 -18.39
N THR A 461 1.51 -9.03 -18.36
CA THR A 461 1.38 -7.94 -17.38
C THR A 461 1.59 -8.46 -15.97
N GLN A 462 2.68 -7.98 -15.38
CA GLN A 462 3.41 -8.59 -14.27
C GLN A 462 2.79 -8.17 -12.93
N ASP A 463 1.53 -8.52 -12.68
CA ASP A 463 0.76 -8.04 -11.53
C ASP A 463 1.26 -8.54 -10.14
N ASP A 464 2.38 -9.26 -10.08
CA ASP A 464 2.99 -9.79 -8.85
C ASP A 464 4.51 -10.00 -9.00
N VAL A 465 5.23 -8.91 -9.30
CA VAL A 465 6.70 -8.88 -9.24
C VAL A 465 7.14 -8.49 -7.83
N LEU A 466 8.16 -9.20 -7.34
CA LEU A 466 8.90 -8.84 -6.15
C LEU A 466 10.32 -8.44 -6.58
N ASP A 467 10.65 -7.18 -6.39
CA ASP A 467 12.00 -6.68 -6.62
C ASP A 467 12.91 -7.14 -5.47
N ILE A 468 13.93 -7.92 -5.82
CA ILE A 468 14.93 -8.47 -4.90
C ILE A 468 16.20 -7.65 -5.03
N GLU A 469 16.68 -7.13 -3.91
CA GLU A 469 17.82 -6.23 -3.87
C GLU A 469 19.15 -6.97 -3.84
N CYS A 470 19.26 -8.08 -3.11
CA CYS A 470 20.40 -8.99 -3.23
C CYS A 470 20.04 -10.44 -2.88
N GLU A 471 20.81 -11.38 -3.43
CA GLU A 471 20.87 -12.76 -2.96
C GLU A 471 21.88 -12.89 -1.82
N LEU A 472 21.45 -13.50 -0.71
CA LEU A 472 22.30 -13.80 0.45
C LEU A 472 22.44 -15.32 0.58
N MET A 473 23.67 -15.77 0.80
CA MET A 473 23.95 -17.13 1.25
C MET A 473 23.43 -17.33 2.68
N HIS A 474 23.12 -18.58 3.05
CA HIS A 474 22.60 -18.90 4.39
C HIS A 474 23.47 -18.34 5.52
N GLU A 475 24.80 -18.44 5.37
CA GLU A 475 25.79 -18.00 6.35
C GLU A 475 25.88 -16.47 6.46
N GLU A 476 25.43 -15.73 5.45
CA GLU A 476 25.40 -14.26 5.43
C GLU A 476 24.15 -13.70 6.14
N VAL A 477 23.16 -14.55 6.43
CA VAL A 477 21.92 -14.15 7.12
C VAL A 477 22.18 -14.03 8.63
N THR A 478 22.87 -12.96 9.01
CA THR A 478 23.33 -12.73 10.39
C THR A 478 22.75 -11.46 11.00
N PHE A 479 22.84 -11.33 12.33
CA PHE A 479 22.45 -10.10 13.02
C PHE A 479 23.36 -8.91 12.65
N GLU A 480 24.61 -9.15 12.22
CA GLU A 480 25.52 -8.11 11.73
C GLU A 480 25.08 -7.58 10.36
N THR A 481 24.66 -8.47 9.46
CA THR A 481 24.00 -8.13 8.19
C THR A 481 22.76 -7.27 8.44
N TYR A 482 21.91 -7.65 9.40
CA TYR A 482 20.75 -6.84 9.78
C TYR A 482 21.14 -5.44 10.28
N LYS A 483 22.18 -5.32 11.13
CA LYS A 483 22.67 -4.01 11.58
C LYS A 483 23.16 -3.14 10.42
N ASN A 484 23.84 -3.73 9.43
CA ASN A 484 24.26 -3.01 8.23
C ASN A 484 23.06 -2.52 7.41
N VAL A 485 22.02 -3.34 7.26
CA VAL A 485 20.76 -2.94 6.60
C VAL A 485 20.08 -1.80 7.37
N CYS A 486 20.09 -1.81 8.70
CA CYS A 486 19.50 -0.75 9.52
C CYS A 486 20.16 0.63 9.32
N ARG A 487 21.40 0.72 8.81
CA ARG A 487 22.04 1.99 8.45
C ARG A 487 21.34 2.70 7.28
N LEU A 488 20.55 1.98 6.49
CA LEU A 488 19.76 2.54 5.39
C LEU A 488 18.46 3.22 5.87
N LYS A 489 18.05 2.98 7.12
CA LYS A 489 16.87 3.61 7.71
C LYS A 489 16.95 5.15 7.71
N PRO A 490 15.81 5.85 7.71
CA PRO A 490 14.43 5.33 7.69
C PRO A 490 14.03 4.76 6.32
N PHE A 491 13.17 3.74 6.32
CA PHE A 491 12.61 3.15 5.10
C PHE A 491 11.29 3.83 4.69
N GLY A 492 10.96 3.82 3.39
CA GLY A 492 9.72 4.36 2.85
C GLY A 492 9.75 4.48 1.32
N ILE A 493 8.91 5.33 0.73
CA ILE A 493 8.92 5.57 -0.72
C ILE A 493 10.30 6.08 -1.17
N ALA A 494 10.76 5.61 -2.33
CA ALA A 494 12.12 5.82 -2.86
C ALA A 494 13.28 5.30 -1.97
N ASN A 495 12.99 4.69 -0.82
CA ASN A 495 13.96 4.02 0.03
C ASN A 495 13.35 2.79 0.72
N PRO A 496 12.85 1.79 -0.04
CA PRO A 496 12.15 0.66 0.54
C PRO A 496 13.09 -0.18 1.42
N LYS A 497 12.51 -0.98 2.31
CA LYS A 497 13.25 -1.98 3.06
C LYS A 497 13.78 -3.04 2.09
N PRO A 498 15.08 -3.41 2.13
CA PRO A 498 15.62 -4.42 1.22
C PRO A 498 14.90 -5.77 1.37
N VAL A 499 14.49 -6.32 0.22
CA VAL A 499 14.07 -7.71 0.11
C VAL A 499 15.24 -8.53 -0.40
N PHE A 500 15.56 -9.60 0.32
CA PHE A 500 16.62 -10.54 -0.01
C PHE A 500 16.04 -11.85 -0.49
N VAL A 501 16.85 -12.61 -1.23
CA VAL A 501 16.57 -14.01 -1.54
C VAL A 501 17.64 -14.91 -0.96
N THR A 502 17.23 -16.08 -0.45
CA THR A 502 18.14 -17.19 -0.15
C THR A 502 17.55 -18.45 -0.76
N ARG A 503 18.39 -19.20 -1.48
CA ARG A 503 17.97 -20.35 -2.29
C ARG A 503 18.39 -21.67 -1.68
N GLY A 504 17.68 -22.72 -2.06
CA GLY A 504 18.07 -24.10 -1.73
C GLY A 504 18.12 -24.40 -0.23
N LEU A 505 17.26 -23.78 0.57
CA LEU A 505 17.11 -24.08 1.99
C LEU A 505 16.25 -25.33 2.18
N ILE A 506 16.47 -26.06 3.26
CA ILE A 506 15.63 -27.18 3.68
C ILE A 506 14.76 -26.73 4.85
N ILE A 507 13.46 -27.00 4.75
CA ILE A 507 12.53 -26.79 5.86
C ILE A 507 12.82 -27.81 6.97
N SER A 508 13.24 -27.34 8.14
CA SER A 508 13.39 -28.17 9.34
C SER A 508 12.08 -28.30 10.10
N ASP A 509 11.30 -27.21 10.21
CA ASP A 509 10.02 -27.18 10.90
C ASP A 509 9.03 -26.22 10.25
N ILE A 510 7.73 -26.50 10.40
CA ILE A 510 6.62 -25.68 9.90
C ILE A 510 5.60 -25.51 11.03
N TYR A 511 5.14 -24.28 11.25
CA TYR A 511 4.14 -23.96 12.25
C TYR A 511 3.01 -23.10 11.67
N ALA A 512 1.77 -23.51 11.98
CA ALA A 512 0.59 -22.69 11.81
C ALA A 512 0.47 -21.74 13.01
N MET A 513 0.43 -20.43 12.76
CA MET A 513 0.36 -19.41 13.80
C MET A 513 -1.00 -18.69 13.74
N SER A 514 -1.48 -18.20 14.89
CA SER A 514 -2.74 -17.45 15.02
C SER A 514 -3.93 -18.16 14.34
N ASP A 515 -4.25 -19.37 14.81
CA ASP A 515 -5.32 -20.23 14.25
C ASP A 515 -5.20 -20.49 12.74
N GLY A 516 -3.96 -20.54 12.23
CA GLY A 516 -3.67 -20.83 10.82
C GLY A 516 -3.68 -19.61 9.90
N ALA A 517 -3.76 -18.39 10.44
CA ALA A 517 -3.70 -17.17 9.63
C ALA A 517 -2.28 -16.86 9.11
N HIS A 518 -1.23 -17.36 9.76
CA HIS A 518 0.16 -17.08 9.40
C HIS A 518 1.01 -18.36 9.34
N LEU A 519 2.06 -18.33 8.54
CA LEU A 519 3.00 -19.44 8.33
C LEU A 519 4.35 -19.09 8.94
N ARG A 520 4.83 -19.88 9.91
CA ARG A 520 6.24 -19.83 10.33
C ARG A 520 6.96 -21.06 9.80
N VAL A 521 8.15 -20.85 9.23
CA VAL A 521 9.05 -21.93 8.82
C VAL A 521 10.42 -21.71 9.45
N ASP A 522 11.01 -22.80 9.92
CA ASP A 522 12.40 -22.82 10.36
C ASP A 522 13.22 -23.58 9.30
N LEU A 523 14.37 -23.02 8.91
CA LEU A 523 15.11 -23.36 7.70
C LEU A 523 16.60 -23.58 7.99
N VAL A 524 17.21 -24.52 7.27
CA VAL A 524 18.65 -24.84 7.33
C VAL A 524 19.25 -24.94 5.93
N SER A 525 20.57 -24.74 5.80
CA SER A 525 21.28 -24.90 4.53
C SER A 525 21.29 -26.37 4.06
N ALA A 526 21.03 -26.61 2.76
CA ALA A 526 21.14 -27.94 2.15
C ALA A 526 22.58 -28.44 2.05
N GLU A 527 23.56 -27.53 1.91
CA GLU A 527 24.97 -27.89 1.70
C GLU A 527 25.65 -28.41 2.98
N ASN A 528 25.11 -28.06 4.16
CA ASN A 528 25.68 -28.44 5.45
C ASN A 528 25.18 -29.78 6.01
N ASN A 529 24.53 -30.64 5.21
CA ASN A 529 24.13 -32.02 5.60
C ASN A 529 23.41 -32.12 6.96
N GLY A 530 22.62 -31.11 7.34
CA GLY A 530 21.93 -31.10 8.64
C GLY A 530 22.86 -31.00 9.85
N ALA A 531 24.12 -30.61 9.67
CA ALA A 531 25.02 -30.34 10.78
C ALA A 531 24.47 -29.15 11.60
N PRO A 532 24.25 -29.30 12.92
CA PRO A 532 23.67 -28.27 13.79
C PRO A 532 24.54 -27.00 13.98
N ASN A 533 25.64 -26.87 13.24
CA ASN A 533 26.52 -25.71 13.25
C ASN A 533 26.12 -24.62 12.23
N GLY A 534 25.31 -24.94 11.21
CA GLY A 534 24.64 -23.94 10.38
C GLY A 534 23.38 -23.49 11.12
N GLY A 535 23.34 -22.25 11.61
CA GLY A 535 22.25 -21.75 12.44
C GLY A 535 20.87 -21.88 11.76
N VAL A 536 19.83 -22.17 12.55
CA VAL A 536 18.44 -22.20 12.07
C VAL A 536 17.99 -20.78 11.74
N LEU A 537 17.47 -20.57 10.53
CA LEU A 537 16.81 -19.33 10.14
C LEU A 537 15.31 -19.46 10.38
N SER A 538 14.75 -18.58 11.21
CA SER A 538 13.32 -18.55 11.46
C SER A 538 12.65 -17.47 10.62
N ALA A 539 11.67 -17.85 9.79
CA ALA A 539 10.94 -16.95 8.91
C ALA A 539 9.44 -16.95 9.22
N MET A 540 8.87 -15.76 9.37
CA MET A 540 7.45 -15.53 9.67
C MET A 540 6.77 -14.87 8.47
N GLY A 541 5.80 -15.55 7.86
CA GLY A 541 4.95 -15.04 6.79
C GLY A 541 3.56 -14.67 7.29
N PHE A 542 3.32 -13.37 7.47
CA PHE A 542 2.03 -12.86 7.92
C PHE A 542 1.00 -12.93 6.79
N GLY A 543 -0.11 -13.64 7.04
CA GLY A 543 -1.18 -13.83 6.05
C GLY A 543 -0.92 -14.96 5.06
N MET A 544 0.19 -15.68 5.24
CA MET A 544 0.59 -16.80 4.37
C MET A 544 0.07 -18.16 4.86
N GLY A 545 -1.00 -18.18 5.67
CA GLY A 545 -1.61 -19.41 6.20
C GLY A 545 -1.99 -20.42 5.11
N ASP A 546 -2.45 -19.94 3.96
CA ASP A 546 -2.82 -20.77 2.81
C ASP A 546 -1.64 -21.62 2.28
N TYR A 547 -0.39 -21.20 2.50
CA TYR A 547 0.82 -21.92 2.05
C TYR A 547 1.17 -23.13 2.92
N ILE A 548 0.60 -23.28 4.12
CA ILE A 548 0.95 -24.37 5.06
C ILE A 548 0.81 -25.76 4.40
N GLY A 549 -0.24 -25.97 3.62
CA GLY A 549 -0.45 -27.24 2.91
C GLY A 549 0.49 -27.47 1.72
N CYS A 550 1.15 -26.42 1.23
CA CYS A 550 2.06 -26.50 0.08
C CYS A 550 3.43 -27.08 0.44
N PHE A 551 3.81 -27.14 1.70
CA PHE A 551 5.17 -27.51 2.10
C PHE A 551 5.16 -28.56 3.21
N ALA A 552 6.24 -29.34 3.26
CA ALA A 552 6.49 -30.33 4.30
C ALA A 552 7.93 -30.20 4.82
N VAL A 553 8.15 -30.70 6.04
CA VAL A 553 9.52 -30.85 6.59
C VAL A 553 10.36 -31.69 5.62
N GLY A 554 11.57 -31.21 5.34
CA GLY A 554 12.50 -31.79 4.37
C GLY A 554 12.35 -31.26 2.94
N ASP A 555 11.30 -30.48 2.63
CA ASP A 555 11.20 -29.82 1.33
C ASP A 555 12.33 -28.79 1.15
N LYS A 556 12.92 -28.79 -0.05
CA LYS A 556 13.87 -27.76 -0.49
C LYS A 556 13.10 -26.56 -1.05
N VAL A 557 13.42 -25.37 -0.59
CA VAL A 557 12.72 -24.12 -0.92
C VAL A 557 13.67 -22.97 -1.16
N ASP A 558 13.21 -22.00 -1.95
CA ASP A 558 13.78 -20.66 -1.96
C ASP A 558 12.84 -19.73 -1.19
N ILE A 559 13.39 -18.75 -0.49
CA ILE A 559 12.60 -17.73 0.21
C ILE A 559 13.01 -16.32 -0.21
N ALA A 560 12.02 -15.42 -0.30
CA ALA A 560 12.23 -13.99 -0.39
C ALA A 560 11.76 -13.33 0.92
N TYR A 561 12.58 -12.46 1.51
CA TYR A 561 12.34 -11.97 2.87
C TYR A 561 12.99 -10.63 3.16
N THR A 562 12.51 -9.96 4.21
CA THR A 562 13.21 -8.83 4.84
C THR A 562 13.80 -9.25 6.19
N LEU A 563 14.97 -8.69 6.55
CA LEU A 563 15.61 -8.94 7.85
C LEU A 563 14.90 -8.15 8.96
N ASN A 564 14.66 -8.78 10.11
CA ASN A 564 14.04 -8.16 11.28
C ASN A 564 14.72 -8.61 12.59
N GLU A 565 14.52 -7.82 13.64
CA GLU A 565 14.82 -8.26 15.01
C GLU A 565 13.54 -8.73 15.70
N TYR A 566 13.67 -9.80 16.48
CA TYR A 566 12.65 -10.24 17.43
C TYR A 566 13.20 -10.09 18.84
N LYS A 567 12.47 -9.35 19.69
CA LYS A 567 12.83 -9.11 21.09
C LYS A 567 11.84 -9.82 22.00
N LEU A 568 12.34 -10.72 22.84
CA LEU A 568 11.54 -11.40 23.85
C LEU A 568 12.32 -11.45 25.18
N ARG A 569 11.75 -10.84 26.23
CA ARG A 569 12.32 -10.85 27.60
C ARG A 569 13.80 -10.46 27.66
N GLY A 570 14.21 -9.48 26.86
CA GLY A 570 15.58 -8.99 26.78
C GLY A 570 16.50 -9.75 25.82
N ASN A 571 16.09 -10.92 25.31
CA ASN A 571 16.84 -11.63 24.27
C ASN A 571 16.45 -11.08 22.89
N ILE A 572 17.46 -10.72 22.10
CA ILE A 572 17.30 -10.25 20.73
C ILE A 572 17.78 -11.36 19.79
N THR A 573 16.90 -11.80 18.88
CA THR A 573 17.22 -12.78 17.85
C THR A 573 16.94 -12.20 16.47
N LEU A 574 17.69 -12.64 15.47
CA LEU A 574 17.34 -12.38 14.08
C LEU A 574 16.07 -13.16 13.73
N SER A 575 15.15 -12.52 13.02
CA SER A 575 13.95 -13.15 12.46
C SER A 575 13.75 -12.63 11.05
N LEU A 576 13.27 -13.49 10.15
CA LEU A 576 12.99 -13.11 8.77
C LEU A 576 11.49 -12.83 8.64
N HIS A 577 11.10 -11.73 8.00
CA HIS A 577 9.72 -11.56 7.55
C HIS A 577 9.65 -12.08 6.13
N LEU A 578 8.92 -13.17 5.95
CA LEU A 578 8.76 -13.86 4.68
C LEU A 578 7.81 -13.08 3.77
N GLU A 579 8.31 -12.65 2.61
CA GLU A 579 7.54 -11.96 1.57
C GLU A 579 7.00 -12.94 0.52
N ASP A 580 7.76 -14.03 0.28
CA ASP A 580 7.36 -15.14 -0.57
C ASP A 580 8.17 -16.40 -0.25
N ILE A 581 7.59 -17.56 -0.55
CA ILE A 581 8.26 -18.86 -0.47
C ILE A 581 7.84 -19.70 -1.68
N ARG A 582 8.83 -20.32 -2.32
CA ARG A 582 8.58 -21.19 -3.46
C ARG A 582 9.34 -22.50 -3.31
N PRO A 583 8.74 -23.61 -3.77
CA PRO A 583 9.46 -24.87 -3.86
C PRO A 583 10.65 -24.72 -4.79
N ASN A 584 11.79 -25.29 -4.41
CA ASN A 584 12.94 -25.45 -5.30
C ASN A 584 12.66 -26.71 -6.12
N ILE A 585 12.25 -26.55 -7.39
CA ILE A 585 11.83 -27.67 -8.25
C ILE A 585 12.81 -27.81 -9.41
N GLU A 586 13.53 -28.93 -9.45
CA GLU A 586 14.53 -29.26 -10.49
C GLU A 586 13.94 -30.24 -11.56
N GLU A 587 12.62 -30.38 -11.64
CA GLU A 587 11.93 -31.25 -12.61
C GLU A 587 11.39 -30.46 -13.81
N PHE A 588 11.70 -30.90 -15.04
CA PHE A 588 11.33 -30.19 -16.28
C PHE A 588 9.84 -29.82 -16.37
N ALA A 589 8.93 -30.73 -16.01
CA ALA A 589 7.48 -30.52 -16.11
C ALA A 589 6.97 -29.38 -15.21
N TRP A 590 7.79 -28.99 -14.23
CA TRP A 590 7.54 -27.88 -13.33
C TRP A 590 8.29 -26.62 -13.76
N GLU A 591 9.52 -26.75 -14.27
CA GLU A 591 10.33 -25.62 -14.74
C GLU A 591 9.83 -25.00 -16.05
N LYS A 592 9.30 -25.80 -16.99
CA LYS A 592 8.91 -25.35 -18.34
C LYS A 592 7.42 -25.43 -18.61
N GLN A 593 6.61 -25.05 -17.64
CA GLN A 593 5.14 -25.06 -17.76
C GLN A 593 4.65 -24.30 -19.01
N ASP A 594 5.19 -23.10 -19.26
CA ASP A 594 4.78 -22.28 -20.41
C ASP A 594 5.07 -22.95 -21.75
N THR A 595 6.21 -23.64 -21.84
CA THR A 595 6.55 -24.41 -23.05
C THR A 595 5.57 -25.56 -23.25
N LEU A 596 5.24 -26.30 -22.18
CA LEU A 596 4.26 -27.38 -22.26
C LEU A 596 2.86 -26.89 -22.64
N GLU A 597 2.43 -25.77 -22.06
CA GLU A 597 1.16 -25.13 -22.40
C GLU A 597 1.14 -24.66 -23.86
N SER A 598 2.21 -24.04 -24.35
CA SER A 598 2.34 -23.61 -25.75
C SER A 598 2.26 -24.79 -26.71
N LEU A 599 3.00 -25.87 -26.44
CA LEU A 599 2.96 -27.09 -27.25
C LEU A 599 1.57 -27.73 -27.24
N TYR A 600 0.91 -27.80 -26.09
CA TYR A 600 -0.47 -28.28 -26.00
C TYR A 600 -1.44 -27.37 -26.74
N ASN A 601 -1.32 -26.05 -26.64
CA ASN A 601 -2.22 -25.10 -27.32
C ASN A 601 -2.02 -25.10 -28.84
N SER A 602 -0.85 -25.48 -29.34
CA SER A 602 -0.59 -25.65 -30.79
C SER A 602 -1.35 -26.82 -31.44
N GLY A 603 -2.04 -27.65 -30.64
CA GLY A 603 -2.83 -28.79 -31.14
C GLY A 603 -2.08 -30.12 -31.18
N LEU A 604 -0.83 -30.18 -30.74
CA LEU A 604 -0.07 -31.43 -30.62
C LEU A 604 -0.75 -32.43 -29.67
N GLN A 605 -0.57 -33.71 -29.97
CA GLN A 605 -0.98 -34.81 -29.08
C GLN A 605 0.02 -34.98 -27.94
N VAL A 606 -0.43 -35.51 -26.81
CA VAL A 606 0.40 -35.61 -25.60
C VAL A 606 1.62 -36.50 -25.84
N ASP A 607 1.50 -37.59 -26.61
CA ASP A 607 2.63 -38.46 -26.96
C ASP A 607 3.69 -37.73 -27.81
N GLN A 608 3.27 -36.81 -28.68
CA GLN A 608 4.17 -35.96 -29.46
C GLN A 608 4.86 -34.93 -28.57
N ILE A 609 4.12 -34.33 -27.62
CA ILE A 609 4.68 -33.39 -26.64
C ILE A 609 5.77 -34.10 -25.83
N VAL A 610 5.52 -35.32 -25.34
CA VAL A 610 6.53 -36.14 -24.62
C VAL A 610 7.75 -36.41 -25.51
N LYS A 611 7.58 -36.76 -26.79
CA LYS A 611 8.70 -37.02 -27.72
C LYS A 611 9.55 -35.77 -28.00
N ILE A 612 8.91 -34.61 -28.13
CA ILE A 612 9.58 -33.31 -28.29
C ILE A 612 10.29 -32.95 -26.98
N ASN A 613 9.69 -33.34 -25.86
CA ASN A 613 10.16 -33.03 -24.52
C ASN A 613 11.15 -34.08 -23.97
N LYS A 614 12.44 -33.95 -24.34
CA LYS A 614 13.52 -34.81 -23.82
C LYS A 614 13.56 -34.79 -22.28
N GLY A 615 13.05 -35.84 -21.65
CA GLY A 615 13.11 -36.05 -20.19
C GLY A 615 11.76 -36.06 -19.46
N GLY A 616 10.63 -35.79 -20.13
CA GLY A 616 9.29 -35.93 -19.53
C GLY A 616 8.71 -37.33 -19.73
N GLU A 617 7.88 -37.79 -18.78
CA GLU A 617 7.11 -39.03 -18.93
C GLU A 617 5.65 -38.75 -19.31
N LEU A 618 4.98 -39.70 -19.95
CA LEU A 618 3.56 -39.56 -20.27
C LEU A 618 2.70 -39.32 -19.00
N ARG A 619 3.10 -39.92 -17.88
CA ARG A 619 2.46 -39.77 -16.57
C ARG A 619 2.47 -38.32 -16.05
N ASP A 620 3.45 -37.53 -16.47
CA ASP A 620 3.60 -36.13 -16.08
C ASP A 620 2.61 -35.21 -16.82
N LEU A 621 1.96 -35.70 -17.87
CA LEU A 621 1.03 -34.92 -18.71
C LEU A 621 -0.39 -35.50 -18.75
N VAL A 622 -0.55 -36.80 -18.48
CA VAL A 622 -1.85 -37.49 -18.50
C VAL A 622 -2.28 -37.87 -17.08
N PRO A 623 -3.40 -37.32 -16.56
CA PRO A 623 -3.95 -37.71 -15.28
C PRO A 623 -4.49 -39.14 -15.30
N ASP A 624 -4.20 -39.93 -14.27
CA ASP A 624 -4.85 -41.23 -14.07
C ASP A 624 -6.23 -41.07 -13.40
N THR A 625 -6.97 -42.19 -13.25
CA THR A 625 -8.33 -42.14 -12.68
C THR A 625 -8.33 -41.68 -11.21
N SER A 626 -7.30 -42.04 -10.45
CA SER A 626 -7.14 -41.61 -9.05
C SER A 626 -6.82 -40.11 -8.93
N ASP A 627 -6.06 -39.55 -9.86
CA ASP A 627 -5.68 -38.13 -9.86
C ASP A 627 -6.90 -37.22 -9.82
N TYR A 628 -7.93 -37.49 -10.64
CA TYR A 628 -9.17 -36.70 -10.61
C TYR A 628 -9.81 -36.71 -9.22
N GLY A 629 -9.80 -37.84 -8.53
CA GLY A 629 -10.31 -37.95 -7.16
C GLY A 629 -9.47 -37.15 -6.15
N HIS A 630 -8.13 -37.24 -6.25
CA HIS A 630 -7.21 -36.52 -5.38
C HIS A 630 -7.27 -34.99 -5.58
N VAL A 631 -7.28 -34.54 -6.84
CA VAL A 631 -7.42 -33.11 -7.17
C VAL A 631 -8.78 -32.61 -6.70
N TYR A 632 -9.88 -33.29 -7.06
CA TYR A 632 -11.23 -32.84 -6.70
C TYR A 632 -11.47 -32.80 -5.18
N SER A 633 -11.06 -33.83 -4.46
CA SER A 633 -11.20 -33.86 -2.99
C SER A 633 -10.37 -32.77 -2.32
N THR A 634 -9.16 -32.52 -2.81
CA THR A 634 -8.30 -31.46 -2.29
C THR A 634 -8.92 -30.09 -2.54
N ILE A 635 -9.29 -29.75 -3.77
CA ILE A 635 -9.92 -28.45 -4.05
C ILE A 635 -11.26 -28.27 -3.32
N LYS A 636 -12.01 -29.35 -3.09
CA LYS A 636 -13.27 -29.31 -2.32
C LYS A 636 -13.08 -28.93 -0.87
N GLU A 637 -12.07 -29.49 -0.24
CA GLU A 637 -11.71 -29.12 1.14
C GLU A 637 -11.17 -27.69 1.21
N LEU A 638 -10.39 -27.26 0.20
CA LEU A 638 -9.77 -25.93 0.16
C LEU A 638 -10.77 -24.80 -0.10
N CYS A 639 -11.70 -25.00 -1.04
CA CYS A 639 -12.65 -23.96 -1.42
C CYS A 639 -13.72 -23.72 -0.34
N GLY A 640 -14.23 -24.77 0.32
CA GLY A 640 -15.35 -24.63 1.25
C GLY A 640 -16.57 -23.89 0.67
N GLY A 641 -16.75 -23.90 -0.67
CA GLY A 641 -17.76 -23.13 -1.40
C GLY A 641 -17.37 -21.68 -1.74
N LYS A 642 -16.17 -21.21 -1.36
CA LYS A 642 -15.61 -19.90 -1.70
C LYS A 642 -14.84 -19.94 -3.01
N ASN A 643 -14.55 -18.76 -3.55
CA ASN A 643 -13.65 -18.61 -4.67
C ASN A 643 -12.19 -18.83 -4.23
N THR A 644 -11.41 -19.48 -5.09
CA THR A 644 -10.00 -19.77 -4.85
C THR A 644 -9.17 -19.33 -6.03
N THR A 645 -8.12 -18.56 -5.78
CA THR A 645 -7.09 -18.24 -6.77
C THR A 645 -5.81 -18.97 -6.40
N ALA A 646 -5.27 -19.77 -7.32
CA ALA A 646 -4.09 -20.57 -7.06
C ALA A 646 -3.17 -20.66 -8.27
N ASP A 647 -1.86 -20.59 -7.99
CA ASP A 647 -0.82 -21.06 -8.88
C ASP A 647 -0.87 -22.60 -8.97
N CYS A 648 -0.86 -23.13 -10.20
CA CYS A 648 -0.98 -24.56 -10.44
C CYS A 648 0.20 -25.36 -9.85
N SER A 649 1.38 -24.76 -9.72
CA SER A 649 2.54 -25.43 -9.12
C SER A 649 2.40 -25.56 -7.62
N LEU A 650 1.99 -24.49 -6.94
CA LEU A 650 1.70 -24.56 -5.51
C LEU A 650 0.53 -25.51 -5.21
N LEU A 651 -0.53 -25.48 -6.03
CA LEU A 651 -1.66 -26.39 -5.87
C LEU A 651 -1.26 -27.85 -6.10
N ALA A 652 -0.47 -28.15 -7.13
CA ALA A 652 0.05 -29.49 -7.37
C ALA A 652 0.93 -29.98 -6.22
N LYS A 653 1.80 -29.13 -5.68
CA LYS A 653 2.62 -29.48 -4.51
C LYS A 653 1.76 -29.76 -3.27
N MET A 654 0.72 -28.97 -3.02
CA MET A 654 -0.24 -29.22 -1.94
C MET A 654 -0.97 -30.57 -2.11
N ILE A 655 -1.42 -30.88 -3.33
CA ILE A 655 -2.06 -32.17 -3.63
C ILE A 655 -1.07 -33.33 -3.41
N ASN A 656 0.17 -33.19 -3.88
CA ASN A 656 1.21 -34.20 -3.69
C ASN A 656 1.52 -34.43 -2.21
N ASN A 657 1.67 -33.36 -1.43
CA ASN A 657 1.98 -33.44 -0.01
C ASN A 657 0.84 -34.08 0.80
N LYS A 658 -0.40 -33.73 0.48
CA LYS A 658 -1.61 -34.20 1.16
C LYS A 658 -1.97 -35.64 0.78
N CYS A 659 -2.01 -35.94 -0.52
CA CYS A 659 -2.48 -37.22 -1.03
C CYS A 659 -1.36 -38.25 -1.23
N LYS A 660 -0.09 -37.85 -1.09
CA LYS A 660 1.09 -38.70 -1.36
C LYS A 660 1.08 -39.26 -2.78
N VAL A 661 0.81 -38.38 -3.74
CA VAL A 661 0.77 -38.67 -5.18
C VAL A 661 1.82 -37.84 -5.93
N ARG A 662 1.97 -38.09 -7.24
CA ARG A 662 2.81 -37.30 -8.15
C ARG A 662 1.94 -36.73 -9.28
N VAL A 663 1.36 -35.56 -9.05
CA VAL A 663 0.70 -34.74 -10.06
C VAL A 663 1.53 -33.51 -10.37
N THR A 664 1.59 -33.14 -11.65
CA THR A 664 2.29 -31.94 -12.14
C THR A 664 1.32 -30.75 -12.23
N PRO A 665 1.82 -29.50 -12.37
CA PRO A 665 0.98 -28.33 -12.59
C PRO A 665 0.12 -28.48 -13.85
N PHE A 666 0.69 -29.08 -14.90
CA PHE A 666 -0.01 -29.40 -16.13
C PHE A 666 -1.19 -30.35 -15.87
N VAL A 667 -0.96 -31.46 -15.17
CA VAL A 667 -2.01 -32.42 -14.79
C VAL A 667 -3.11 -31.76 -13.96
N VAL A 668 -2.74 -30.95 -12.96
CA VAL A 668 -3.71 -30.22 -12.14
C VAL A 668 -4.57 -29.28 -13.01
N LYS A 669 -3.95 -28.50 -13.89
CA LYS A 669 -4.67 -27.60 -14.80
C LYS A 669 -5.64 -28.35 -15.71
N ARG A 670 -5.23 -29.49 -16.27
CA ARG A 670 -6.12 -30.33 -17.09
C ARG A 670 -7.27 -30.95 -16.27
N CYS A 671 -7.03 -31.38 -15.03
CA CYS A 671 -8.08 -31.85 -14.14
C CYS A 671 -9.13 -30.75 -13.89
N LEU A 672 -8.69 -29.51 -13.63
CA LEU A 672 -9.60 -28.37 -13.44
C LEU A 672 -10.41 -28.07 -14.71
N GLU A 673 -9.81 -28.15 -15.90
CA GLU A 673 -10.54 -28.02 -17.17
C GLU A 673 -11.63 -29.09 -17.32
N VAL A 674 -11.29 -30.36 -17.04
CA VAL A 674 -12.24 -31.47 -17.05
C VAL A 674 -13.38 -31.23 -16.05
N PHE A 675 -13.07 -30.74 -14.84
CA PHE A 675 -14.11 -30.41 -13.86
C PHE A 675 -15.00 -29.25 -14.32
N SER A 676 -14.43 -28.26 -15.00
CA SER A 676 -15.20 -27.14 -15.53
C SER A 676 -16.13 -27.58 -16.65
N GLU A 677 -15.63 -28.38 -17.60
CA GLU A 677 -16.42 -28.95 -18.70
C GLU A 677 -17.51 -29.91 -18.19
N ALA A 678 -17.26 -30.62 -17.08
CA ALA A 678 -18.24 -31.47 -16.42
C ALA A 678 -19.24 -30.72 -15.53
N GLY A 679 -19.15 -29.38 -15.44
CA GLY A 679 -20.03 -28.55 -14.63
C GLY A 679 -19.80 -28.65 -13.12
N LEU A 680 -18.66 -29.18 -12.68
CA LEU A 680 -18.29 -29.31 -11.26
C LEU A 680 -17.70 -28.02 -10.68
N ILE A 681 -17.05 -27.21 -11.51
CA ILE A 681 -16.47 -25.93 -11.10
C ILE A 681 -16.73 -24.85 -12.15
N LYS A 682 -16.71 -23.59 -11.73
CA LYS A 682 -16.43 -22.44 -12.61
C LYS A 682 -14.93 -22.21 -12.61
N LEU A 683 -14.32 -22.03 -13.77
CA LEU A 683 -12.87 -21.85 -13.94
C LEU A 683 -12.60 -20.58 -14.75
N GLY A 684 -11.95 -19.60 -14.12
CA GLY A 684 -11.29 -18.47 -14.76
C GLY A 684 -9.78 -18.69 -14.85
N ARG A 685 -9.14 -18.08 -15.85
CA ARG A 685 -7.70 -18.20 -16.10
C ARG A 685 -7.03 -16.82 -15.98
N TYR A 686 -5.86 -16.79 -15.35
CA TYR A 686 -5.03 -15.59 -15.23
C TYR A 686 -3.60 -15.96 -15.63
N GLY A 687 -3.20 -15.62 -16.85
CA GLY A 687 -1.91 -16.05 -17.40
C GLY A 687 -1.80 -17.58 -17.57
N THR A 688 -0.56 -18.06 -17.69
CA THR A 688 -0.26 -19.47 -18.02
C THR A 688 -0.36 -20.41 -16.83
N GLY A 689 0.05 -19.96 -15.64
CA GLY A 689 0.18 -20.76 -14.43
C GLY A 689 -0.91 -20.59 -13.36
N ARG A 690 -1.71 -19.51 -13.40
CA ARG A 690 -2.70 -19.22 -12.36
C ARG A 690 -4.13 -19.44 -12.81
N VAL A 691 -4.92 -19.97 -11.89
CA VAL A 691 -6.33 -20.26 -12.08
C VAL A 691 -7.14 -19.66 -10.95
N CYS A 692 -8.36 -19.24 -11.26
CA CYS A 692 -9.36 -18.93 -10.25
C CYS A 692 -10.55 -19.86 -10.44
N PHE A 693 -11.03 -20.49 -9.39
CA PHE A 693 -12.16 -21.40 -9.51
C PHE A 693 -13.07 -21.40 -8.29
N THR A 694 -14.31 -21.83 -8.54
CA THR A 694 -15.37 -21.96 -7.54
C THR A 694 -16.07 -23.29 -7.76
N ILE A 695 -16.37 -23.99 -6.67
CA ILE A 695 -17.06 -25.28 -6.75
C ILE A 695 -18.55 -25.09 -6.90
N LEU A 696 -19.15 -25.85 -7.81
CA LEU A 696 -20.59 -25.86 -8.05
C LEU A 696 -21.25 -27.02 -7.30
N ASN A 697 -22.44 -26.76 -6.76
CA ASN A 697 -23.28 -27.81 -6.19
C ASN A 697 -24.02 -28.53 -7.32
N VAL A 698 -23.56 -29.74 -7.68
CA VAL A 698 -24.15 -30.54 -8.74
C VAL A 698 -24.96 -31.70 -8.15
N GLN A 699 -26.17 -31.93 -8.68
CA GLN A 699 -26.96 -33.14 -8.40
C GLN A 699 -26.66 -34.21 -9.46
N GLY A 700 -26.09 -35.35 -9.06
CA GLY A 700 -25.81 -36.50 -9.94
C GLY A 700 -24.34 -36.91 -9.99
N LYS A 701 -24.03 -38.00 -10.72
CA LYS A 701 -22.64 -38.43 -10.96
C LYS A 701 -22.09 -37.70 -12.21
N PRO A 702 -20.99 -36.94 -12.09
CA PRO A 702 -20.40 -36.26 -13.25
C PRO A 702 -19.80 -37.28 -14.23
N LEU A 703 -20.01 -37.07 -15.52
CA LEU A 703 -19.45 -37.89 -16.60
C LEU A 703 -18.15 -37.27 -17.13
N LEU A 704 -17.06 -37.42 -16.36
CA LEU A 704 -15.75 -36.83 -16.73
C LEU A 704 -15.27 -37.31 -18.11
N GLY A 705 -15.57 -38.57 -18.46
CA GLY A 705 -15.18 -39.19 -19.73
C GLY A 705 -15.78 -38.53 -20.98
N ASP A 706 -16.85 -37.75 -20.83
CA ASP A 706 -17.51 -37.09 -21.95
C ASP A 706 -16.91 -35.72 -22.31
N THR A 707 -16.08 -35.17 -21.42
CA THR A 707 -15.44 -33.87 -21.57
C THR A 707 -14.43 -33.87 -22.72
N ALA A 708 -14.29 -32.74 -23.41
CA ALA A 708 -13.40 -32.57 -24.54
C ALA A 708 -11.94 -32.72 -24.11
N THR A 709 -11.56 -32.13 -22.96
CA THR A 709 -10.21 -32.24 -22.42
C THR A 709 -9.86 -33.68 -22.05
N TYR A 710 -10.77 -34.42 -21.39
CA TYR A 710 -10.53 -35.84 -21.07
C TYR A 710 -10.35 -36.68 -22.34
N LYS A 711 -11.24 -36.50 -23.33
CA LYS A 711 -11.14 -37.19 -24.62
C LYS A 711 -9.84 -36.87 -25.34
N ARG A 712 -9.37 -35.63 -25.26
CA ARG A 712 -8.12 -35.20 -25.88
C ARG A 712 -6.90 -35.84 -25.23
N LEU A 713 -6.82 -35.83 -23.90
CA LEU A 713 -5.69 -36.42 -23.18
C LEU A 713 -5.58 -37.94 -23.38
N ASN A 714 -6.71 -38.62 -23.59
CA ASN A 714 -6.78 -40.07 -23.76
C ASN A 714 -6.81 -40.54 -25.22
N ARG A 715 -6.65 -39.62 -26.20
CA ARG A 715 -6.34 -39.97 -27.59
C ARG A 715 -4.84 -40.27 -27.68
N VAL A 716 -4.46 -41.46 -27.25
CA VAL A 716 -3.09 -41.99 -27.45
C VAL A 716 -3.00 -42.66 -28.80
#